data_AF-A0A812L2B5-F1
#
_entry.id   AF-A0A812L2B5-F1
#
_cell.length_a   1.000
_cell.length_b   1.000
_cell.length_c   1.000
_cell.angle_alpha   90.00
_cell.angle_beta   90.00
_cell.angle_gamma   90.00
#
_symmetry.space_group_name_H-M   'P 1'
#
loop_
_entity.id
_entity.type
_entity.pdbx_description
1 polymer ?
#
loop_
_entity_poly.entity_id
_entity_poly.type
_entity_poly.pdbx_seq_one_letter_code
_entity_poly.pdbx_strand_id
1 'polypeptide(L)'
;DHYDVVVIGAGLAGLTSANILARQGRSVLLLEQHYKLGGLATWFKRPGHHIFDISLHGFPVGMVKSCRRYWSQEIADSIVQLTGIRFENPMFSLQTDFTRADFSKKLVENFRVPQATVDAFFDTARGMNFYDDQTTTARELFDKFFPGREDVIRLLMEPITYANGSTLEDPAISYGIVFSNFMSKGVFTFEGGTDKLITSMEAELRKSGVDIRINADCEQVHVDGDKVTGVTVNGRHIKCDAVVSNSNLKATIFKLVGEDKFSDSFVDEARAVRVNNSSTQVYIALKPDDPLEESTGDLLFTSTAPTFNTEQLLSRDITSRTYSMYYPGTRPEGRPQKLIVSSTNARWEDWGNLSEEEYQASKADLCETTLDALDKYVPDVRNRAVHVEASTPRTFNHYTHHLNGASFGTKFEGLAVSRALPQQIGGLYHAGSVGIIMSGWLGAMNYGVIVANEVDNHLMTNSSRSTAGAEAEIAADMAAVLKRLHVLIDQSDAASAANGSFECVTATSLREKKISTILLATLSEELGWKRSNESLPIQTCCKAAVSEASAFIRVHLWFLPMSKEQILAAIPHRDPFLLIDEVTELGEARIVCRKTFSGDEFWYRGHYPDFPITPGVILCEASMQAGAVLLSGLVTDAEGKVPVATRANNVQFRDMVRPGDTVEIEVELTERLADAFFMKAKVTNVTRSKLACRLAVFAALIAGSCLSSLAMAEDMPEGFVSIFPAASLAGWVGGTTIDPSTITPEQQAKWDGELHDHWRVEGDDLVSDGHSPHLVTARKYGDFELLVDWNLAPNGDSGVYLRDTPQVQLWDPWNEAAHKHGALKGSGALWNNNGPGKWPLEPADKPTGEWNTMAVRMVGPYVRVVLNDKQVVDDAPLENYFDRAAPVFDEGRIHLQTHGSETRFRRLLVREIEPTEAESLIAEIESRPKSTVLVAGVANKKSVAWHIARLLTEADCRVIYSVRSEKRRDEVQRLVGPDALVLICDVEHEEEIERLGAEVAAECERTGQKLTTKRAFLRTFSISCYSLVAMAGALKDSLAEDASVVAISISTTEMASENYGYMAPIKAALDSSLAFLAKSFSQFSRVRFNAVAPGLLKTSASAGIPGYVDSYLFAEKATLREEAVKTEEAAAAAVFLLSPRSSGMNAQRLVVDAGMRTNYFDSDIVRAVVERE
;
A
#
# COMPACT_ATOMS: atom_id res chain seq x y z
N ASP A 1 4.57 -32.75 25.53
CA ASP A 1 4.68 -31.90 24.32
C ASP A 1 3.74 -30.73 24.51
N HIS A 2 4.26 -29.52 24.33
CA HIS A 2 3.50 -28.27 24.39
C HIS A 2 3.81 -27.48 23.12
N TYR A 3 2.79 -26.85 22.57
CA TYR A 3 2.86 -25.96 21.41
C TYR A 3 2.07 -24.69 21.71
N ASP A 4 2.51 -23.54 21.21
CA ASP A 4 1.74 -22.31 21.33
C ASP A 4 0.39 -22.47 20.62
N VAL A 5 0.41 -23.09 19.42
CA VAL A 5 -0.80 -23.33 18.62
C VAL A 5 -0.84 -24.73 18.03
N VAL A 6 -1.99 -25.39 18.13
CA VAL A 6 -2.31 -26.58 17.34
C VAL A 6 -3.28 -26.21 16.23
N VAL A 7 -2.94 -26.53 14.99
CA VAL A 7 -3.82 -26.36 13.82
C VAL A 7 -4.36 -27.73 13.42
N ILE A 8 -5.69 -27.89 13.41
CA ILE A 8 -6.37 -29.16 13.10
C ILE A 8 -6.90 -29.11 11.66
N GLY A 9 -6.32 -29.91 10.77
CA GLY A 9 -6.71 -30.04 9.36
C GLY A 9 -5.83 -29.21 8.42
N ALA A 10 -5.23 -29.87 7.42
CA ALA A 10 -4.29 -29.27 6.48
C ALA A 10 -4.92 -28.91 5.12
N GLY A 11 -6.17 -28.47 5.11
CA GLY A 11 -6.73 -27.69 4.00
C GLY A 11 -6.09 -26.29 3.89
N LEU A 12 -6.38 -25.55 2.82
CA LEU A 12 -5.71 -24.26 2.53
C LEU A 12 -5.77 -23.23 3.67
N ALA A 13 -6.86 -23.16 4.44
CA ALA A 13 -6.94 -22.25 5.58
C ALA A 13 -6.01 -22.66 6.72
N GLY A 14 -5.96 -23.94 7.07
CA GLY A 14 -5.09 -24.49 8.10
C GLY A 14 -3.62 -24.42 7.69
N LEU A 15 -3.29 -24.78 6.45
CA LEU A 15 -1.95 -24.58 5.87
C LEU A 15 -1.51 -23.12 5.99
N THR A 16 -2.38 -22.17 5.61
CA THR A 16 -2.05 -20.74 5.64
C THR A 16 -1.92 -20.22 7.06
N SER A 17 -2.82 -20.63 7.97
CA SER A 17 -2.78 -20.24 9.38
C SER A 17 -1.49 -20.73 10.05
N ALA A 18 -1.16 -22.00 9.83
CA ALA A 18 0.06 -22.60 10.37
C ALA A 18 1.32 -21.90 9.85
N ASN A 19 1.37 -21.58 8.56
CA ASN A 19 2.51 -20.88 7.98
C ASN A 19 2.69 -19.48 8.60
N ILE A 20 1.62 -18.71 8.76
CA ILE A 20 1.68 -17.35 9.30
C ILE A 20 2.08 -17.36 10.78
N LEU A 21 1.43 -18.19 11.59
CA LEU A 21 1.73 -18.30 13.01
C LEU A 21 3.18 -18.74 13.24
N ALA A 22 3.66 -19.70 12.45
CA ALA A 22 5.06 -20.12 12.53
C ALA A 22 6.04 -19.02 12.09
N ARG A 23 5.70 -18.25 11.04
CA ARG A 23 6.48 -17.08 10.61
C ARG A 23 6.47 -15.94 11.64
N GLN A 24 5.45 -15.87 12.50
CA GLN A 24 5.36 -14.96 13.65
C GLN A 24 6.12 -15.50 14.88
N GLY A 25 6.80 -16.65 14.76
CA GLY A 25 7.63 -17.23 15.80
C GLY A 25 6.88 -18.13 16.78
N ARG A 26 5.61 -18.47 16.50
CA ARG A 26 4.86 -19.44 17.30
C ARG A 26 5.31 -20.87 17.00
N SER A 27 5.39 -21.69 18.03
CA SER A 27 5.51 -23.14 17.90
C SER A 27 4.16 -23.71 17.46
N VAL A 28 4.13 -24.26 16.24
CA VAL A 28 2.89 -24.71 15.60
C VAL A 28 2.95 -26.20 15.29
N LEU A 29 1.95 -26.94 15.75
CA LEU A 29 1.68 -28.32 15.35
C LEU A 29 0.51 -28.34 14.36
N LEU A 30 0.77 -28.75 13.12
CA LEU A 30 -0.25 -28.98 12.11
C LEU A 30 -0.59 -30.47 12.03
N LEU A 31 -1.84 -30.79 12.34
CA LEU A 31 -2.38 -32.14 12.34
C LEU A 31 -3.22 -32.37 11.09
N GLU A 32 -2.92 -33.42 10.33
CA GLU A 32 -3.70 -33.88 9.19
C GLU A 32 -4.10 -35.33 9.41
N GLN A 33 -5.40 -35.60 9.40
CA GLN A 33 -5.95 -36.94 9.58
C GLN A 33 -5.58 -37.86 8.41
N HIS A 34 -5.45 -37.30 7.20
CA HIS A 34 -5.09 -38.01 6.00
C HIS A 34 -3.57 -38.21 5.86
N TYR A 35 -3.15 -39.07 4.93
CA TYR A 35 -1.73 -39.28 4.62
C TYR A 35 -1.14 -38.21 3.67
N LYS A 36 -1.97 -37.26 3.22
CA LYS A 36 -1.60 -36.12 2.36
C LYS A 36 -2.25 -34.84 2.86
N LEU A 37 -1.53 -33.75 2.71
CA LEU A 37 -2.04 -32.40 2.94
C LEU A 37 -2.95 -31.93 1.79
N GLY A 38 -3.62 -30.80 2.00
CA GLY A 38 -4.35 -30.05 0.98
C GLY A 38 -5.88 -30.09 1.14
N GLY A 39 -6.44 -31.03 1.89
CA GLY A 39 -7.89 -31.19 2.02
C GLY A 39 -8.54 -31.39 0.64
N LEU A 40 -9.45 -30.50 0.25
CA LEU A 40 -10.05 -30.53 -1.10
C LEU A 40 -9.11 -30.00 -2.21
N ALA A 41 -8.05 -29.29 -1.84
CA ALA A 41 -6.94 -28.99 -2.74
C ALA A 41 -5.94 -30.17 -2.71
N THR A 42 -6.35 -31.34 -3.18
CA THR A 42 -5.47 -32.53 -3.19
C THR A 42 -5.57 -33.29 -4.52
N TRP A 43 -4.78 -34.35 -4.64
CA TRP A 43 -4.62 -35.14 -5.87
C TRP A 43 -4.42 -36.63 -5.59
N PHE A 44 -4.65 -37.46 -6.60
CA PHE A 44 -4.30 -38.87 -6.57
C PHE A 44 -3.68 -39.35 -7.88
N LYS A 45 -3.03 -40.51 -7.82
CA LYS A 45 -2.35 -41.13 -8.96
C LYS A 45 -3.05 -42.43 -9.36
N ARG A 46 -3.05 -42.74 -10.65
CA ARG A 46 -3.56 -43.99 -11.24
C ARG A 46 -2.54 -44.64 -12.18
N PRO A 47 -2.70 -45.93 -12.54
CA PRO A 47 -1.81 -46.61 -13.48
C PRO A 47 -1.58 -45.78 -14.75
N GLY A 48 -0.40 -45.89 -15.36
CA GLY A 48 -0.01 -44.99 -16.46
C GLY A 48 0.54 -43.63 -16.01
N HIS A 49 0.72 -43.42 -14.70
CA HIS A 49 1.16 -42.18 -14.07
C HIS A 49 0.18 -41.01 -14.21
N HIS A 50 -1.11 -41.28 -14.45
CA HIS A 50 -2.15 -40.25 -14.51
C HIS A 50 -2.32 -39.58 -13.14
N ILE A 51 -2.22 -38.26 -13.09
CA ILE A 51 -2.36 -37.45 -11.87
C ILE A 51 -3.62 -36.62 -11.96
N PHE A 52 -4.64 -36.99 -11.17
CA PHE A 52 -5.90 -36.26 -11.12
C PHE A 52 -5.93 -35.32 -9.93
N ASP A 53 -6.28 -34.07 -10.20
CA ASP A 53 -6.71 -33.11 -9.19
C ASP A 53 -8.15 -33.46 -8.76
N ILE A 54 -8.44 -33.43 -7.45
CA ILE A 54 -9.73 -33.91 -6.90
C ILE A 54 -10.89 -32.96 -7.21
N SER A 55 -10.65 -31.67 -7.40
CA SER A 55 -11.73 -30.75 -7.73
C SER A 55 -11.39 -29.81 -8.88
N LEU A 56 -12.43 -29.20 -9.43
CA LEU A 56 -12.35 -28.24 -10.51
C LEU A 56 -11.77 -26.92 -9.98
N HIS A 57 -10.53 -26.59 -10.38
CA HIS A 57 -9.80 -25.46 -9.80
C HIS A 57 -9.78 -24.24 -10.74
N GLY A 58 -10.92 -23.53 -10.76
CA GLY A 58 -10.99 -22.15 -11.20
C GLY A 58 -11.09 -21.21 -10.01
N PHE A 59 -10.16 -20.26 -9.88
CA PHE A 59 -10.17 -19.27 -8.79
C PHE A 59 -9.88 -17.85 -9.31
N PRO A 60 -10.27 -16.79 -8.58
CA PRO A 60 -10.09 -15.41 -9.02
C PRO A 60 -8.62 -14.97 -8.93
N VAL A 61 -8.26 -13.93 -9.70
CA VAL A 61 -6.90 -13.35 -9.77
C VAL A 61 -6.28 -12.97 -8.42
N GLY A 62 -7.12 -12.71 -7.40
CA GLY A 62 -6.68 -12.42 -6.04
C GLY A 62 -5.81 -13.52 -5.41
N MET A 63 -5.87 -14.75 -5.94
CA MET A 63 -4.96 -15.84 -5.54
C MET A 63 -3.50 -15.53 -5.82
N VAL A 64 -3.17 -14.86 -6.94
CA VAL A 64 -1.79 -14.46 -7.27
C VAL A 64 -1.22 -13.59 -6.14
N LYS A 65 -1.98 -12.57 -5.72
CA LYS A 65 -1.59 -11.66 -4.63
C LYS A 65 -1.45 -12.39 -3.30
N SER A 66 -2.39 -13.29 -2.99
CA SER A 66 -2.43 -13.99 -1.70
C SER A 66 -1.28 -15.00 -1.59
N CYS A 67 -1.03 -15.79 -2.63
CA CYS A 67 0.12 -16.68 -2.70
C CYS A 67 1.45 -15.91 -2.65
N ARG A 68 1.58 -14.80 -3.40
CA ARG A 68 2.79 -13.96 -3.35
C ARG A 68 3.08 -13.43 -1.95
N ARG A 69 2.05 -13.01 -1.24
CA ARG A 69 2.18 -12.39 0.09
C ARG A 69 2.41 -13.41 1.21
N TYR A 70 1.66 -14.50 1.23
CA TYR A 70 1.60 -15.41 2.37
C TYR A 70 2.35 -16.74 2.14
N TRP A 71 2.69 -17.05 0.89
CA TRP A 71 3.43 -18.23 0.48
C TRP A 71 4.76 -17.84 -0.18
N SER A 72 4.92 -18.08 -1.48
CA SER A 72 6.14 -17.76 -2.25
C SER A 72 5.80 -17.14 -3.61
N GLN A 73 6.77 -16.43 -4.18
CA GLN A 73 6.67 -15.89 -5.54
C GLN A 73 6.53 -17.02 -6.57
N GLU A 74 7.26 -18.14 -6.41
CA GLU A 74 7.18 -19.30 -7.31
C GLU A 74 5.76 -19.90 -7.37
N ILE A 75 5.10 -20.06 -6.21
CA ILE A 75 3.70 -20.49 -6.14
C ILE A 75 2.80 -19.45 -6.84
N ALA A 76 3.08 -18.16 -6.69
CA ALA A 76 2.30 -17.12 -7.36
C ALA A 76 2.49 -17.07 -8.88
N ASP A 77 3.70 -17.31 -9.37
CA ASP A 77 4.05 -17.27 -10.80
C ASP A 77 3.49 -18.49 -11.55
N SER A 78 3.25 -19.59 -10.84
CA SER A 78 2.58 -20.78 -11.39
C SER A 78 1.05 -20.61 -11.49
N ILE A 79 0.49 -19.45 -11.15
CA ILE A 79 -0.94 -19.17 -11.31
C ILE A 79 -1.18 -18.52 -12.68
N VAL A 80 -1.90 -19.21 -13.55
CA VAL A 80 -2.13 -18.81 -14.95
C VAL A 80 -3.62 -18.64 -15.23
N GLN A 81 -3.96 -17.75 -16.16
CA GLN A 81 -5.35 -17.48 -16.54
C GLN A 81 -5.86 -18.57 -17.48
N LEU A 82 -7.08 -19.05 -17.25
CA LEU A 82 -7.85 -19.86 -18.19
C LEU A 82 -8.55 -18.93 -19.19
N THR A 83 -8.48 -19.28 -20.47
CA THR A 83 -8.97 -18.40 -21.56
C THR A 83 -10.10 -19.03 -22.37
N GLY A 84 -10.25 -20.36 -22.34
CA GLY A 84 -11.28 -21.10 -23.04
C GLY A 84 -12.47 -21.48 -22.16
N ILE A 85 -13.29 -20.53 -21.70
CA ILE A 85 -14.50 -20.87 -20.94
C ILE A 85 -15.71 -20.90 -21.87
N ARG A 86 -16.47 -22.00 -21.82
CA ARG A 86 -17.57 -22.25 -22.74
C ARG A 86 -18.84 -22.66 -22.00
N PHE A 87 -19.98 -22.16 -22.45
CA PHE A 87 -21.31 -22.53 -21.98
C PHE A 87 -22.10 -23.14 -23.13
N GLU A 88 -22.73 -24.28 -22.87
CA GLU A 88 -23.52 -25.05 -23.83
C GLU A 88 -24.83 -25.53 -23.20
N ASN A 89 -25.94 -24.92 -23.59
CA ASN A 89 -27.25 -25.29 -23.07
C ASN A 89 -28.37 -24.96 -24.10
N PRO A 90 -29.64 -25.38 -23.86
CA PRO A 90 -30.72 -25.14 -24.80
C PRO A 90 -31.04 -23.65 -25.05
N MET A 91 -30.64 -22.75 -24.14
CA MET A 91 -30.90 -21.31 -24.26
C MET A 91 -29.80 -20.60 -25.06
N PHE A 92 -28.55 -21.05 -24.94
CA PHE A 92 -27.42 -20.45 -25.65
C PHE A 92 -26.18 -21.37 -25.71
N SER A 93 -25.35 -21.11 -26.72
CA SER A 93 -23.97 -21.56 -26.83
C SER A 93 -23.07 -20.32 -26.91
N LEU A 94 -22.13 -20.18 -25.97
CA LEU A 94 -21.23 -19.02 -25.94
C LEU A 94 -19.86 -19.39 -25.35
N GLN A 95 -18.84 -18.67 -25.81
CA GLN A 95 -17.50 -18.65 -25.20
C GLN A 95 -17.29 -17.31 -24.52
N THR A 96 -16.56 -17.30 -23.40
CA THR A 96 -16.26 -16.13 -22.59
C THR A 96 -14.84 -16.18 -22.02
N ASP A 97 -14.20 -15.02 -21.85
CA ASP A 97 -12.96 -14.89 -21.07
C ASP A 97 -13.23 -14.67 -19.56
N PHE A 98 -14.51 -14.65 -19.18
CA PHE A 98 -14.98 -14.48 -17.80
C PHE A 98 -14.63 -13.13 -17.16
N THR A 99 -14.42 -12.10 -17.98
CA THR A 99 -14.23 -10.72 -17.51
C THR A 99 -15.54 -9.93 -17.52
N ARG A 100 -15.62 -8.88 -16.68
CA ARG A 100 -16.73 -7.92 -16.71
C ARG A 100 -16.92 -7.31 -18.08
N ALA A 101 -15.84 -6.98 -18.78
CA ALA A 101 -15.92 -6.37 -20.11
C ALA A 101 -16.61 -7.34 -21.09
N ASP A 102 -16.20 -8.60 -21.10
CA ASP A 102 -16.77 -9.60 -22.00
C ASP A 102 -18.22 -9.97 -21.64
N PHE A 103 -18.55 -10.15 -20.36
CA PHE A 103 -19.94 -10.35 -19.96
C PHE A 103 -20.83 -9.14 -20.26
N SER A 104 -20.35 -7.92 -20.03
CA SER A 104 -21.13 -6.71 -20.35
C SER A 104 -21.42 -6.66 -21.85
N LYS A 105 -20.39 -6.91 -22.67
CA LYS A 105 -20.53 -7.02 -24.11
C LYS A 105 -21.54 -8.10 -24.51
N LYS A 106 -21.44 -9.32 -23.96
CA LYS A 106 -22.39 -10.41 -24.26
C LYS A 106 -23.81 -10.09 -23.82
N LEU A 107 -24.00 -9.52 -22.64
CA LEU A 107 -25.32 -9.14 -22.15
C LEU A 107 -26.00 -8.14 -23.10
N VAL A 108 -25.24 -7.18 -23.64
CA VAL A 108 -25.76 -6.19 -24.60
C VAL A 108 -25.92 -6.78 -26.01
N GLU A 109 -24.90 -7.44 -26.54
CA GLU A 109 -24.86 -7.88 -27.92
C GLU A 109 -25.66 -9.17 -28.17
N ASN A 110 -25.49 -10.18 -27.31
CA ASN A 110 -26.12 -11.49 -27.46
C ASN A 110 -27.50 -11.52 -26.79
N PHE A 111 -27.59 -10.99 -25.56
CA PHE A 111 -28.82 -11.05 -24.76
C PHE A 111 -29.68 -9.78 -24.87
N ARG A 112 -29.24 -8.76 -25.64
CA ARG A 112 -30.02 -7.54 -25.92
C ARG A 112 -30.48 -6.81 -24.65
N VAL A 113 -29.72 -6.90 -23.57
CA VAL A 113 -29.96 -6.14 -22.34
C VAL A 113 -29.47 -4.70 -22.57
N PRO A 114 -30.26 -3.67 -22.19
CA PRO A 114 -29.80 -2.28 -22.31
C PRO A 114 -28.51 -2.04 -21.51
N GLN A 115 -27.55 -1.32 -22.12
CA GLN A 115 -26.26 -0.98 -21.49
C GLN A 115 -26.45 -0.35 -20.09
N ALA A 116 -27.39 0.59 -19.95
CA ALA A 116 -27.68 1.24 -18.67
C ALA A 116 -28.14 0.25 -17.58
N THR A 117 -28.89 -0.80 -17.94
CA THR A 117 -29.30 -1.85 -17.02
C THR A 117 -28.12 -2.73 -16.61
N VAL A 118 -27.24 -3.06 -17.56
CA VAL A 118 -26.00 -3.82 -17.31
C VAL A 118 -25.09 -3.06 -16.35
N ASP A 119 -24.86 -1.78 -16.61
CA ASP A 119 -24.01 -0.93 -15.76
C ASP A 119 -24.60 -0.78 -14.36
N ALA A 120 -25.91 -0.52 -14.25
CA ALA A 120 -26.59 -0.43 -12.96
C ALA A 120 -26.53 -1.73 -12.15
N PHE A 121 -26.67 -2.89 -12.80
CA PHE A 121 -26.52 -4.19 -12.14
C PHE A 121 -25.10 -4.38 -11.61
N PHE A 122 -24.08 -4.17 -12.44
CA PHE A 122 -22.69 -4.37 -12.01
C PHE A 122 -22.24 -3.36 -10.96
N ASP A 123 -22.72 -2.12 -11.01
CA ASP A 123 -22.40 -1.12 -9.99
C ASP A 123 -23.12 -1.42 -8.67
N THR A 124 -24.35 -1.93 -8.73
CA THR A 124 -25.06 -2.44 -7.54
C THR A 124 -24.32 -3.63 -6.93
N ALA A 125 -23.95 -4.63 -7.73
CA ALA A 125 -23.22 -5.80 -7.27
C ALA A 125 -21.85 -5.44 -6.67
N ARG A 126 -21.17 -4.42 -7.21
CA ARG A 126 -19.90 -3.91 -6.68
C ARG A 126 -20.07 -3.10 -5.39
N GLY A 127 -21.20 -2.41 -5.23
CA GLY A 127 -21.52 -1.63 -4.04
C GLY A 127 -21.89 -2.47 -2.82
N MET A 128 -22.22 -3.76 -3.02
CA MET A 128 -22.57 -4.68 -1.94
C MET A 128 -21.41 -4.85 -0.96
N ASN A 129 -21.67 -4.57 0.31
CA ASN A 129 -20.72 -4.67 1.39
C ASN A 129 -21.36 -5.38 2.61
N PHE A 130 -20.52 -5.86 3.53
CA PHE A 130 -20.95 -6.66 4.68
C PHE A 130 -21.99 -5.99 5.59
N TYR A 131 -22.11 -4.65 5.54
CA TYR A 131 -23.02 -3.86 6.37
C TYR A 131 -24.38 -3.61 5.72
N ASP A 132 -24.58 -4.05 4.48
CA ASP A 132 -25.85 -3.91 3.77
C ASP A 132 -26.93 -4.86 4.32
N ASP A 133 -28.19 -4.51 4.08
CA ASP A 133 -29.35 -5.29 4.49
C ASP A 133 -29.30 -6.72 3.90
N GLN A 134 -29.15 -7.70 4.79
CA GLN A 134 -28.95 -9.12 4.45
C GLN A 134 -30.23 -9.84 4.04
N THR A 135 -31.35 -9.13 3.92
CA THR A 135 -32.65 -9.72 3.60
C THR A 135 -32.87 -9.95 2.11
N THR A 136 -32.22 -9.17 1.23
CA THR A 136 -32.40 -9.32 -0.23
C THR A 136 -31.75 -10.62 -0.72
N THR A 137 -32.54 -11.46 -1.38
CA THR A 137 -32.08 -12.71 -2.00
C THR A 137 -31.47 -12.46 -3.38
N ALA A 138 -30.64 -13.39 -3.86
CA ALA A 138 -30.11 -13.32 -5.23
C ALA A 138 -31.23 -13.29 -6.28
N ARG A 139 -32.36 -13.99 -6.04
CA ARG A 139 -33.56 -13.92 -6.88
C ARG A 139 -34.11 -12.50 -6.99
N GLU A 140 -34.37 -11.85 -5.87
CA GLU A 140 -34.90 -10.48 -5.85
C GLU A 140 -33.93 -9.49 -6.51
N LEU A 141 -32.62 -9.71 -6.35
CA LEU A 141 -31.61 -8.94 -7.06
C LEU A 141 -31.75 -9.09 -8.58
N PHE A 142 -31.85 -10.31 -9.10
CA PHE A 142 -32.00 -10.51 -10.54
C PHE A 142 -33.36 -10.06 -11.06
N ASP A 143 -34.45 -10.28 -10.33
CA ASP A 143 -35.79 -9.84 -10.73
C ASP A 143 -35.86 -8.31 -10.84
N LYS A 144 -35.10 -7.59 -10.00
CA LYS A 144 -34.96 -6.13 -10.09
C LYS A 144 -34.31 -5.65 -11.38
N PHE A 145 -33.25 -6.31 -11.85
CA PHE A 145 -32.47 -5.85 -13.02
C PHE A 145 -32.84 -6.55 -14.33
N PHE A 146 -33.27 -7.80 -14.25
CA PHE A 146 -33.51 -8.70 -15.38
C PHE A 146 -34.86 -9.44 -15.24
N PRO A 147 -35.98 -8.72 -15.07
CA PRO A 147 -37.28 -9.36 -14.84
C PRO A 147 -37.66 -10.28 -16.02
N GLY A 148 -37.94 -11.55 -15.72
CA GLY A 148 -38.34 -12.55 -16.72
C GLY A 148 -37.22 -13.00 -17.68
N ARG A 149 -35.95 -12.67 -17.40
CA ARG A 149 -34.80 -13.00 -18.25
C ARG A 149 -34.04 -14.23 -17.73
N GLU A 150 -34.69 -15.38 -17.80
CA GLU A 150 -34.12 -16.67 -17.39
C GLU A 150 -32.79 -17.00 -18.10
N ASP A 151 -32.61 -16.51 -19.32
CA ASP A 151 -31.38 -16.67 -20.10
C ASP A 151 -30.20 -15.89 -19.48
N VAL A 152 -30.45 -14.66 -19.03
CA VAL A 152 -29.47 -13.82 -18.33
C VAL A 152 -29.19 -14.37 -16.94
N ILE A 153 -30.24 -14.74 -16.19
CA ILE A 153 -30.11 -15.32 -14.86
C ILE A 153 -29.25 -16.59 -14.93
N ARG A 154 -29.51 -17.46 -15.90
CA ARG A 154 -28.72 -18.67 -16.13
C ARG A 154 -27.24 -18.36 -16.34
N LEU A 155 -26.91 -17.46 -17.26
CA LEU A 155 -25.52 -17.06 -17.53
C LEU A 155 -24.80 -16.55 -16.28
N LEU A 156 -25.50 -15.79 -15.44
CA LEU A 156 -24.93 -15.16 -14.24
C LEU A 156 -24.87 -16.08 -13.03
N MET A 157 -25.77 -17.05 -12.89
CA MET A 157 -25.87 -17.93 -11.71
C MET A 157 -25.27 -19.32 -11.88
N GLU A 158 -25.35 -19.92 -13.06
CA GLU A 158 -24.86 -21.28 -13.30
C GLU A 158 -23.38 -21.45 -12.89
N PRO A 159 -22.43 -20.58 -13.30
CA PRO A 159 -21.03 -20.77 -12.91
C PRO A 159 -20.79 -20.53 -11.41
N ILE A 160 -21.55 -19.64 -10.78
CA ILE A 160 -21.43 -19.37 -9.34
C ILE A 160 -21.96 -20.54 -8.50
N THR A 161 -23.08 -21.13 -8.93
CA THR A 161 -23.65 -22.32 -8.29
C THR A 161 -22.66 -23.48 -8.28
N TYR A 162 -21.96 -23.70 -9.40
CA TYR A 162 -20.88 -24.69 -9.47
C TYR A 162 -19.66 -24.33 -8.62
N ALA A 163 -19.28 -23.05 -8.58
CA ALA A 163 -18.07 -22.59 -7.91
C ALA A 163 -18.16 -22.59 -6.37
N ASN A 164 -19.36 -22.42 -5.79
CA ASN A 164 -19.50 -22.33 -4.33
C ASN A 164 -20.83 -22.87 -3.76
N GLY A 165 -21.71 -23.41 -4.60
CA GLY A 165 -23.01 -23.93 -4.17
C GLY A 165 -24.07 -22.87 -3.86
N SER A 166 -23.90 -21.62 -4.28
CA SER A 166 -24.91 -20.56 -4.08
C SER A 166 -26.21 -20.88 -4.83
N THR A 167 -27.35 -20.54 -4.24
CA THR A 167 -28.66 -20.67 -4.87
C THR A 167 -29.32 -19.30 -5.02
N LEU A 168 -30.47 -19.24 -5.71
CA LEU A 168 -31.22 -17.99 -5.88
C LEU A 168 -31.84 -17.48 -4.56
N GLU A 169 -31.97 -18.37 -3.58
CA GLU A 169 -32.56 -18.16 -2.27
C GLU A 169 -31.51 -17.73 -1.23
N ASP A 170 -30.22 -17.81 -1.58
CA ASP A 170 -29.15 -17.30 -0.73
C ASP A 170 -29.11 -15.75 -0.79
N PRO A 171 -28.58 -15.09 0.26
CA PRO A 171 -28.47 -13.63 0.29
C PRO A 171 -27.68 -13.06 -0.90
N ALA A 172 -28.20 -11.99 -1.52
CA ALA A 172 -27.63 -11.33 -2.70
C ALA A 172 -26.16 -10.91 -2.49
N ILE A 173 -25.80 -10.51 -1.26
CA ILE A 173 -24.43 -10.15 -0.90
C ILE A 173 -23.42 -11.27 -1.16
N SER A 174 -23.82 -12.52 -0.90
CA SER A 174 -22.95 -13.67 -1.10
C SER A 174 -22.66 -13.93 -2.58
N TYR A 175 -23.64 -13.62 -3.44
CA TYR A 175 -23.47 -13.62 -4.87
C TYR A 175 -22.57 -12.46 -5.31
N GLY A 176 -22.88 -11.22 -4.91
CA GLY A 176 -22.20 -10.01 -5.35
C GLY A 176 -20.70 -10.03 -5.09
N ILE A 177 -20.27 -10.49 -3.91
CA ILE A 177 -18.84 -10.55 -3.55
C ILE A 177 -18.09 -11.62 -4.35
N VAL A 178 -18.66 -12.82 -4.47
CA VAL A 178 -18.00 -13.92 -5.20
C VAL A 178 -17.95 -13.59 -6.68
N PHE A 179 -19.08 -13.19 -7.25
CA PHE A 179 -19.19 -12.84 -8.66
C PHE A 179 -18.24 -11.70 -9.04
N SER A 180 -18.17 -10.62 -8.26
CA SER A 180 -17.27 -9.49 -8.55
C SER A 180 -15.80 -9.88 -8.55
N ASN A 181 -15.37 -10.80 -7.69
CA ASN A 181 -13.98 -11.26 -7.61
C ASN A 181 -13.55 -12.05 -8.86
N PHE A 182 -14.40 -12.93 -9.38
CA PHE A 182 -14.10 -13.67 -10.61
C PHE A 182 -14.11 -12.77 -11.85
N MET A 183 -15.07 -11.84 -11.91
CA MET A 183 -15.28 -10.98 -13.08
C MET A 183 -14.22 -9.89 -13.27
N SER A 184 -13.33 -9.67 -12.31
CA SER A 184 -12.28 -8.65 -12.40
C SER A 184 -11.28 -8.91 -13.52
N LYS A 185 -10.80 -10.15 -13.67
CA LYS A 185 -9.69 -10.53 -14.57
C LYS A 185 -9.86 -11.95 -15.15
N GLY A 186 -11.02 -12.57 -15.00
CA GLY A 186 -11.27 -13.93 -15.45
C GLY A 186 -10.93 -14.99 -14.41
N VAL A 187 -10.92 -16.24 -14.87
CA VAL A 187 -10.67 -17.43 -14.04
C VAL A 187 -9.21 -17.85 -14.16
N PHE A 188 -8.60 -18.26 -13.06
CA PHE A 188 -7.21 -18.72 -12.98
C PHE A 188 -7.14 -20.14 -12.47
N THR A 189 -6.05 -20.84 -12.82
CA THR A 189 -5.69 -22.17 -12.31
C THR A 189 -4.23 -22.19 -11.85
N PHE A 190 -3.79 -23.32 -11.31
CA PHE A 190 -2.39 -23.54 -10.95
C PHE A 190 -1.71 -24.45 -11.98
N GLU A 191 -0.78 -23.87 -12.75
CA GLU A 191 0.07 -24.58 -13.70
C GLU A 191 0.95 -25.61 -12.97
N GLY A 192 0.94 -26.84 -13.47
CA GLY A 192 1.56 -27.99 -12.81
C GLY A 192 0.64 -28.73 -11.84
N GLY A 193 -0.57 -28.22 -11.58
CA GLY A 193 -1.61 -28.87 -10.80
C GLY A 193 -1.40 -28.90 -9.29
N THR A 194 -2.34 -29.52 -8.57
CA THR A 194 -2.46 -29.38 -7.11
C THR A 194 -1.36 -30.11 -6.35
N ASP A 195 -0.80 -31.17 -6.94
CA ASP A 195 0.36 -31.87 -6.41
C ASP A 195 1.59 -30.99 -6.32
N LYS A 196 1.85 -30.20 -7.36
CA LYS A 196 2.92 -29.19 -7.34
C LYS A 196 2.62 -28.13 -6.28
N LEU A 197 1.40 -27.57 -6.28
CA LEU A 197 0.99 -26.54 -5.32
C LEU A 197 1.21 -26.96 -3.86
N ILE A 198 0.64 -28.10 -3.46
CA ILE A 198 0.69 -28.54 -2.06
C ILE A 198 2.07 -29.01 -1.67
N THR A 199 2.84 -29.62 -2.58
CA THR A 199 4.23 -29.98 -2.31
C THR A 199 5.07 -28.72 -2.05
N SER A 200 4.86 -27.65 -2.82
CA SER A 200 5.52 -26.36 -2.60
C SER A 200 5.07 -25.70 -1.30
N MET A 201 3.78 -25.77 -0.94
CA MET A 201 3.27 -25.28 0.33
C MET A 201 3.82 -26.06 1.53
N GLU A 202 3.91 -27.39 1.44
CA GLU A 202 4.51 -28.23 2.47
C GLU A 202 5.98 -27.87 2.68
N ALA A 203 6.73 -27.64 1.60
CA ALA A 203 8.11 -27.20 1.66
C ALA A 203 8.26 -25.88 2.42
N GLU A 204 7.41 -24.89 2.14
CA GLU A 204 7.41 -23.61 2.87
C GLU A 204 6.98 -23.78 4.34
N LEU A 205 6.02 -24.64 4.67
CA LEU A 205 5.63 -24.93 6.06
C LEU A 205 6.77 -25.54 6.87
N ARG A 206 7.45 -26.54 6.31
CA ARG A 206 8.61 -27.17 6.93
C ARG A 206 9.74 -26.15 7.12
N LYS A 207 9.94 -25.28 6.14
CA LYS A 207 10.88 -24.16 6.22
C LYS A 207 10.47 -23.13 7.27
N SER A 208 9.19 -22.88 7.49
CA SER A 208 8.69 -22.01 8.57
C SER A 208 8.78 -22.66 9.95
N GLY A 209 9.10 -23.96 10.05
CA GLY A 209 9.25 -24.67 11.32
C GLY A 209 7.95 -25.25 11.87
N VAL A 210 6.91 -25.37 11.04
CA VAL A 210 5.67 -26.06 11.43
C VAL A 210 5.96 -27.54 11.62
N ASP A 211 5.56 -28.10 12.76
CA ASP A 211 5.60 -29.54 12.95
C ASP A 211 4.38 -30.17 12.27
N ILE A 212 4.62 -30.91 11.17
CA ILE A 212 3.55 -31.51 10.38
C ILE A 212 3.40 -32.98 10.78
N ARG A 213 2.19 -33.39 11.12
CA ARG A 213 1.81 -34.78 11.39
C ARG A 213 0.66 -35.20 10.50
N ILE A 214 0.93 -36.13 9.61
CA ILE A 214 -0.07 -36.82 8.77
C ILE A 214 -0.52 -38.11 9.46
N ASN A 215 -1.66 -38.67 9.07
CA ASN A 215 -2.30 -39.79 9.76
C ASN A 215 -2.47 -39.49 11.27
N ALA A 216 -2.80 -38.23 11.57
CA ALA A 216 -2.90 -37.70 12.91
C ALA A 216 -4.28 -37.06 13.07
N ASP A 217 -5.28 -37.90 13.31
CA ASP A 217 -6.66 -37.44 13.55
C ASP A 217 -6.76 -36.84 14.95
N CYS A 218 -7.27 -35.61 15.04
CA CYS A 218 -7.53 -34.99 16.33
C CYS A 218 -8.84 -35.54 16.88
N GLU A 219 -8.75 -36.30 17.97
CA GLU A 219 -9.89 -36.98 18.58
C GLU A 219 -10.72 -36.00 19.44
N GLN A 220 -10.04 -35.10 20.15
CA GLN A 220 -10.67 -34.19 21.11
C GLN A 220 -9.84 -32.93 21.34
N VAL A 221 -10.51 -31.79 21.52
CA VAL A 221 -9.96 -30.54 22.05
C VAL A 221 -10.33 -30.42 23.52
N HIS A 222 -9.32 -30.25 24.38
CA HIS A 222 -9.50 -30.17 25.83
C HIS A 222 -9.68 -28.72 26.27
N VAL A 223 -10.72 -28.51 27.09
CA VAL A 223 -11.11 -27.20 27.60
C VAL A 223 -11.22 -27.31 29.13
N ASP A 224 -10.58 -26.38 29.84
CA ASP A 224 -10.69 -26.23 31.29
C ASP A 224 -11.27 -24.83 31.60
N GLY A 225 -12.39 -24.80 32.31
CA GLY A 225 -13.21 -23.59 32.43
C GLY A 225 -13.66 -23.08 31.06
N ASP A 226 -13.22 -21.87 30.72
CA ASP A 226 -13.52 -21.16 29.47
C ASP A 226 -12.31 -21.11 28.52
N LYS A 227 -11.32 -22.01 28.66
CA LYS A 227 -10.07 -21.95 27.88
C LYS A 227 -9.58 -23.28 27.35
N VAL A 228 -8.96 -23.24 26.18
CA VAL A 228 -8.22 -24.38 25.60
C VAL A 228 -7.00 -24.72 26.46
N THR A 229 -6.73 -26.01 26.60
CA THR A 229 -5.55 -26.54 27.32
C THR A 229 -4.72 -27.54 26.53
N GLY A 230 -5.30 -28.14 25.48
CA GLY A 230 -4.62 -29.17 24.69
C GLY A 230 -5.53 -29.90 23.72
N VAL A 231 -4.98 -30.89 23.04
CA VAL A 231 -5.69 -31.81 22.15
C VAL A 231 -5.29 -33.27 22.43
N THR A 232 -6.17 -34.23 22.11
CA THR A 232 -5.80 -35.65 22.01
C THR A 232 -5.66 -36.04 20.55
N VAL A 233 -4.55 -36.68 20.21
CA VAL A 233 -4.23 -37.17 18.87
C VAL A 233 -3.63 -38.56 18.98
N ASN A 234 -4.21 -39.54 18.30
CA ASN A 234 -3.75 -40.94 18.33
C ASN A 234 -3.56 -41.46 19.78
N GLY A 235 -4.52 -41.17 20.66
CA GLY A 235 -4.47 -41.51 22.09
C GLY A 235 -3.44 -40.75 22.94
N ARG A 236 -2.72 -39.77 22.39
CA ARG A 236 -1.73 -38.96 23.09
C ARG A 236 -2.24 -37.54 23.34
N HIS A 237 -2.14 -37.07 24.57
CA HIS A 237 -2.46 -35.69 24.92
C HIS A 237 -1.28 -34.74 24.64
N ILE A 238 -1.56 -33.65 23.92
CA ILE A 238 -0.62 -32.60 23.53
C ILE A 238 -1.14 -31.27 24.06
N LYS A 239 -0.36 -30.58 24.90
CA LYS A 239 -0.78 -29.31 25.49
C LYS A 239 -0.64 -28.18 24.48
N CYS A 240 -1.53 -27.20 24.53
CA CYS A 240 -1.39 -25.96 23.77
C CYS A 240 -2.15 -24.79 24.35
N ASP A 241 -1.75 -23.58 23.95
CA ASP A 241 -2.35 -22.33 24.42
C ASP A 241 -3.48 -21.84 23.50
N ALA A 242 -3.47 -22.27 22.23
CA ALA A 242 -4.56 -22.04 21.30
C ALA A 242 -4.73 -23.20 20.29
N VAL A 243 -5.96 -23.34 19.78
CA VAL A 243 -6.32 -24.27 18.70
C VAL A 243 -6.95 -23.50 17.55
N VAL A 244 -6.46 -23.74 16.33
CA VAL A 244 -7.12 -23.31 15.09
C VAL A 244 -7.69 -24.54 14.41
N SER A 245 -9.01 -24.73 14.47
CA SER A 245 -9.67 -25.80 13.76
C SER A 245 -9.97 -25.38 12.32
N ASN A 246 -9.40 -26.09 11.35
CA ASN A 246 -9.78 -26.07 9.95
C ASN A 246 -10.63 -27.30 9.55
N SER A 247 -11.16 -28.00 10.56
CA SER A 247 -12.22 -28.99 10.36
C SER A 247 -13.55 -28.30 10.11
N ASN A 248 -14.57 -29.03 9.65
CA ASN A 248 -15.91 -28.48 9.53
C ASN A 248 -16.38 -27.80 10.84
N LEU A 249 -17.00 -26.61 10.74
CA LEU A 249 -17.44 -25.81 11.89
C LEU A 249 -18.31 -26.61 12.88
N LYS A 250 -19.30 -27.35 12.36
CA LYS A 250 -20.18 -28.17 13.19
C LYS A 250 -19.41 -29.33 13.85
N ALA A 251 -18.48 -29.96 13.13
CA ALA A 251 -17.64 -31.01 13.71
C ALA A 251 -16.73 -30.45 14.82
N THR A 252 -16.19 -29.24 14.65
CA THR A 252 -15.39 -28.56 15.68
C THR A 252 -16.19 -28.40 16.98
N ILE A 253 -17.41 -27.90 16.88
CA ILE A 253 -18.27 -27.61 18.04
C ILE A 253 -18.80 -28.92 18.66
N PHE A 254 -19.47 -29.75 17.86
CA PHE A 254 -20.26 -30.88 18.37
C PHE A 254 -19.46 -32.18 18.55
N LYS A 255 -18.33 -32.35 17.85
CA LYS A 255 -17.53 -33.58 17.91
C LYS A 255 -16.20 -33.35 18.63
N LEU A 256 -15.42 -32.33 18.26
CA LEU A 256 -14.07 -32.14 18.79
C LEU A 256 -14.08 -31.54 20.20
N VAL A 257 -14.95 -30.58 20.47
CA VAL A 257 -15.03 -29.88 21.77
C VAL A 257 -16.13 -30.47 22.66
N GLY A 258 -17.34 -30.59 22.11
CA GLY A 258 -18.54 -31.00 22.85
C GLY A 258 -19.45 -29.81 23.16
N GLU A 259 -20.75 -29.99 22.96
CA GLU A 259 -21.74 -28.90 23.12
C GLU A 259 -21.89 -28.40 24.56
N ASP A 260 -21.57 -29.23 25.56
CA ASP A 260 -21.63 -28.89 26.98
C ASP A 260 -20.62 -27.81 27.41
N LYS A 261 -19.67 -27.46 26.54
CA LYS A 261 -18.65 -26.42 26.77
C LYS A 261 -19.05 -25.04 26.27
N PHE A 262 -20.21 -24.92 25.60
CA PHE A 262 -20.68 -23.67 25.02
C PHE A 262 -21.98 -23.21 25.72
N SER A 263 -22.34 -21.95 25.56
CA SER A 263 -23.64 -21.46 26.02
C SER A 263 -24.78 -22.04 25.19
N ASP A 264 -25.94 -22.31 25.82
CA ASP A 264 -27.12 -22.88 25.14
C ASP A 264 -27.53 -22.05 23.92
N SER A 265 -27.50 -20.71 24.03
CA SER A 265 -27.82 -19.81 22.91
C SER A 265 -26.85 -19.97 21.73
N PHE A 266 -25.55 -20.11 22.01
CA PHE A 266 -24.54 -20.33 20.97
C PHE A 266 -24.70 -21.70 20.31
N VAL A 267 -25.05 -22.72 21.10
CA VAL A 267 -25.34 -24.07 20.60
C VAL A 267 -26.54 -24.05 19.65
N ASP A 268 -27.62 -23.35 19.99
CA ASP A 268 -28.80 -23.20 19.14
C ASP A 268 -28.46 -22.50 17.81
N GLU A 269 -27.69 -21.41 17.85
CA GLU A 269 -27.18 -20.73 16.66
C GLU A 269 -26.32 -21.66 15.80
N ALA A 270 -25.39 -22.40 16.41
CA ALA A 270 -24.53 -23.36 15.72
C ALA A 270 -25.31 -24.51 15.09
N ARG A 271 -26.41 -24.98 15.72
CA ARG A 271 -27.31 -25.99 15.14
C ARG A 271 -28.04 -25.46 13.91
N ALA A 272 -28.49 -24.20 13.95
CA ALA A 272 -29.23 -23.56 12.88
C ALA A 272 -28.39 -23.34 11.59
N VAL A 273 -27.05 -23.30 11.69
CA VAL A 273 -26.17 -23.11 10.53
C VAL A 273 -26.37 -24.21 9.47
N ARG A 274 -26.76 -23.85 8.24
CA ARG A 274 -26.90 -24.83 7.16
C ARG A 274 -25.53 -25.25 6.64
N VAL A 275 -25.44 -26.52 6.25
CA VAL A 275 -24.28 -27.10 5.57
C VAL A 275 -24.47 -26.95 4.06
N ASN A 276 -23.40 -26.68 3.32
CA ASN A 276 -23.47 -26.58 1.87
C ASN A 276 -23.66 -27.96 1.22
N ASN A 277 -24.06 -27.99 -0.05
CA ASN A 277 -24.17 -29.23 -0.80
C ASN A 277 -22.80 -29.90 -1.01
N SER A 278 -22.85 -31.16 -1.46
CA SER A 278 -21.68 -31.93 -1.87
C SER A 278 -21.55 -31.91 -3.40
N SER A 279 -20.68 -32.75 -3.93
CA SER A 279 -20.46 -32.91 -5.36
C SER A 279 -20.20 -34.36 -5.74
N THR A 280 -20.32 -34.65 -7.04
CA THR A 280 -19.70 -35.82 -7.65
C THR A 280 -18.65 -35.39 -8.66
N GLN A 281 -17.62 -36.21 -8.83
CA GLN A 281 -16.58 -36.01 -9.84
C GLN A 281 -16.42 -37.29 -10.66
N VAL A 282 -16.18 -37.17 -11.96
CA VAL A 282 -15.75 -38.27 -12.83
C VAL A 282 -14.41 -37.91 -13.46
N TYR A 283 -13.41 -38.73 -13.18
CA TYR A 283 -12.03 -38.55 -13.62
C TYR A 283 -11.77 -39.46 -14.82
N ILE A 284 -11.39 -38.87 -15.95
CA ILE A 284 -11.21 -39.56 -17.23
C ILE A 284 -9.79 -39.28 -17.72
N ALA A 285 -9.00 -40.33 -17.95
CA ALA A 285 -7.71 -40.23 -18.62
C ALA A 285 -7.84 -40.72 -20.06
N LEU A 286 -7.29 -39.96 -21.01
CA LEU A 286 -7.24 -40.34 -22.41
C LEU A 286 -5.90 -41.00 -22.76
N LYS A 287 -5.83 -41.67 -23.92
CA LYS A 287 -4.56 -42.19 -24.47
C LYS A 287 -3.57 -41.01 -24.68
N PRO A 288 -2.26 -41.18 -24.44
CA PRO A 288 -1.29 -40.08 -24.57
C PRO A 288 -1.32 -39.35 -25.92
N ASP A 289 -1.47 -40.11 -27.01
CA ASP A 289 -1.42 -39.60 -28.39
C ASP A 289 -2.80 -39.10 -28.90
N ASP A 290 -3.82 -39.14 -28.04
CA ASP A 290 -5.20 -38.88 -28.44
C ASP A 290 -5.46 -37.40 -28.74
N PRO A 291 -6.06 -37.00 -29.88
CA PRO A 291 -6.38 -35.59 -30.14
C PRO A 291 -7.48 -35.09 -29.19
N LEU A 292 -7.10 -34.37 -28.13
CA LEU A 292 -8.01 -33.52 -27.36
C LEU A 292 -7.82 -32.08 -27.83
N GLU A 293 -8.81 -31.55 -28.55
CA GLU A 293 -8.70 -30.21 -29.11
C GLU A 293 -8.87 -29.13 -28.04
N GLU A 294 -7.97 -28.14 -28.03
CA GLU A 294 -8.06 -26.94 -27.18
C GLU A 294 -9.32 -26.10 -27.48
N SER A 295 -9.89 -26.26 -28.69
CA SER A 295 -11.17 -25.67 -29.10
C SER A 295 -12.36 -26.09 -28.21
N THR A 296 -12.23 -27.21 -27.48
CA THR A 296 -13.24 -27.69 -26.52
C THR A 296 -13.40 -26.71 -25.35
N GLY A 297 -12.33 -25.99 -25.00
CA GLY A 297 -12.23 -25.06 -23.88
C GLY A 297 -11.59 -25.68 -22.63
N ASP A 298 -10.94 -24.84 -21.82
CA ASP A 298 -10.40 -25.18 -20.50
C ASP A 298 -11.50 -25.60 -19.53
N LEU A 299 -12.63 -24.87 -19.57
CA LEU A 299 -13.82 -25.10 -18.75
C LEU A 299 -15.06 -25.12 -19.63
N LEU A 300 -15.81 -26.22 -19.58
CA LEU A 300 -17.03 -26.40 -20.35
C LEU A 300 -18.21 -26.62 -19.40
N PHE A 301 -19.10 -25.62 -19.32
CA PHE A 301 -20.38 -25.68 -18.62
C PHE A 301 -21.45 -26.19 -19.59
N THR A 302 -22.08 -27.31 -19.25
CA THR A 302 -23.09 -27.94 -20.10
C THR A 302 -24.38 -28.17 -19.35
N SER A 303 -25.48 -28.12 -20.07
CA SER A 303 -26.76 -28.58 -19.55
C SER A 303 -27.74 -28.99 -20.64
N THR A 304 -28.59 -29.96 -20.33
CA THR A 304 -29.75 -30.33 -21.14
C THR A 304 -31.06 -29.76 -20.57
N ALA A 305 -31.02 -29.16 -19.37
CA ALA A 305 -32.20 -28.55 -18.76
C ALA A 305 -32.65 -27.30 -19.55
N PRO A 306 -33.96 -27.13 -19.80
CA PRO A 306 -34.47 -26.03 -20.62
C PRO A 306 -34.23 -24.66 -19.98
N THR A 307 -34.22 -24.58 -18.64
CA THR A 307 -34.00 -23.36 -17.87
C THR A 307 -33.06 -23.64 -16.69
N PHE A 308 -32.53 -22.59 -16.07
CA PHE A 308 -31.74 -22.72 -14.85
C PHE A 308 -32.62 -23.19 -13.68
N ASN A 309 -32.22 -24.28 -13.02
CA ASN A 309 -32.93 -24.82 -11.86
C ASN A 309 -31.94 -25.48 -10.89
N THR A 310 -31.84 -24.93 -9.69
CA THR A 310 -30.93 -25.41 -8.65
C THR A 310 -31.24 -26.83 -8.20
N GLU A 311 -32.52 -27.22 -8.11
CA GLU A 311 -32.90 -28.58 -7.69
C GLU A 311 -32.51 -29.63 -8.72
N GLN A 312 -32.55 -29.30 -10.01
CA GLN A 312 -32.06 -30.18 -11.09
C GLN A 312 -30.53 -30.24 -11.12
N LEU A 313 -29.84 -29.13 -10.82
CA LEU A 313 -28.38 -29.10 -10.69
C LEU A 313 -27.84 -30.00 -9.58
N LEU A 314 -28.64 -30.25 -8.54
CA LEU A 314 -28.32 -31.10 -7.40
C LEU A 314 -28.80 -32.54 -7.55
N SER A 315 -29.63 -32.80 -8.56
CA SER A 315 -30.29 -34.09 -8.76
C SER A 315 -29.30 -35.17 -9.20
N ARG A 316 -29.59 -36.41 -8.80
CA ARG A 316 -28.92 -37.60 -9.34
C ARG A 316 -29.25 -37.83 -10.83
N ASP A 317 -30.38 -37.32 -11.30
CA ASP A 317 -30.72 -37.26 -12.73
C ASP A 317 -30.01 -36.07 -13.37
N ILE A 318 -28.71 -36.23 -13.62
CA ILE A 318 -27.81 -35.14 -13.97
C ILE A 318 -28.12 -34.61 -15.37
N THR A 319 -28.68 -33.40 -15.42
CA THR A 319 -28.89 -32.64 -16.66
C THR A 319 -27.77 -31.65 -16.94
N SER A 320 -27.03 -31.21 -15.90
CA SER A 320 -25.97 -30.20 -16.03
C SER A 320 -24.63 -30.71 -15.52
N ARG A 321 -23.55 -30.48 -16.27
CA ARG A 321 -22.18 -30.91 -15.95
C ARG A 321 -21.18 -29.81 -16.28
N THR A 322 -20.14 -29.69 -15.47
CA THR A 322 -18.96 -28.90 -15.80
C THR A 322 -17.77 -29.79 -16.05
N TYR A 323 -17.03 -29.56 -17.12
CA TYR A 323 -15.82 -30.30 -17.44
C TYR A 323 -14.60 -29.39 -17.36
N SER A 324 -13.56 -29.82 -16.64
CA SER A 324 -12.21 -29.30 -16.78
C SER A 324 -11.42 -30.14 -17.75
N MET A 325 -10.87 -29.51 -18.78
CA MET A 325 -9.98 -30.14 -19.74
C MET A 325 -8.54 -29.82 -19.34
N TYR A 326 -7.75 -30.85 -19.06
CA TYR A 326 -6.33 -30.71 -18.75
C TYR A 326 -5.53 -31.13 -19.97
N TYR A 327 -4.89 -30.15 -20.60
CA TYR A 327 -4.03 -30.33 -21.76
C TYR A 327 -2.58 -30.59 -21.32
N PRO A 328 -1.71 -31.10 -22.21
CA PRO A 328 -0.29 -31.28 -21.87
C PRO A 328 0.38 -30.00 -21.35
N GLY A 329 -0.02 -28.83 -21.89
CA GLY A 329 0.48 -27.52 -21.45
C GLY A 329 0.10 -27.16 -20.01
N THR A 330 -0.97 -27.74 -19.44
CA THR A 330 -1.36 -27.48 -18.05
C THR A 330 -0.35 -28.04 -17.04
N ARG A 331 0.48 -29.01 -17.46
CA ARG A 331 1.53 -29.63 -16.64
C ARG A 331 2.85 -29.71 -17.44
N PRO A 332 3.51 -28.57 -17.70
CA PRO A 332 4.60 -28.47 -18.68
C PRO A 332 5.86 -29.26 -18.28
N GLU A 333 6.12 -29.38 -16.97
CA GLU A 333 7.25 -30.15 -16.41
C GLU A 333 6.94 -31.65 -16.25
N GLY A 334 5.69 -32.06 -16.48
CA GLY A 334 5.21 -33.43 -16.28
C GLY A 334 5.24 -34.27 -17.56
N ARG A 335 4.96 -35.57 -17.42
CA ARG A 335 4.64 -36.40 -18.58
C ARG A 335 3.39 -35.82 -19.27
N PRO A 336 3.36 -35.68 -20.61
CA PRO A 336 2.16 -35.24 -21.33
C PRO A 336 0.96 -36.11 -20.96
N GLN A 337 -0.08 -35.48 -20.43
CA GLN A 337 -1.32 -36.11 -20.03
C GLN A 337 -2.49 -35.31 -20.58
N LYS A 338 -3.55 -36.03 -20.96
CA LYS A 338 -4.84 -35.48 -21.38
C LYS A 338 -5.88 -36.05 -20.45
N LEU A 339 -6.34 -35.21 -19.53
CA LEU A 339 -7.28 -35.62 -18.48
C LEU A 339 -8.52 -34.76 -18.58
N ILE A 340 -9.65 -35.34 -18.22
CA ILE A 340 -10.92 -34.62 -18.14
C ILE A 340 -11.50 -34.92 -16.76
N VAL A 341 -11.91 -33.87 -16.06
CA VAL A 341 -12.62 -33.99 -14.79
C VAL A 341 -14.00 -33.38 -14.96
N SER A 342 -15.03 -34.22 -14.89
CA SER A 342 -16.42 -33.77 -14.84
C SER A 342 -16.82 -33.55 -13.39
N SER A 343 -17.44 -32.41 -13.09
CA SER A 343 -17.95 -32.03 -11.76
C SER A 343 -19.46 -31.76 -11.83
N THR A 344 -20.19 -32.21 -10.82
CA THR A 344 -21.60 -31.88 -10.58
C THR A 344 -21.87 -31.63 -9.10
N ASN A 345 -22.80 -30.73 -8.78
CA ASN A 345 -23.27 -30.61 -7.40
C ASN A 345 -24.19 -31.80 -7.07
N ALA A 346 -24.22 -32.20 -5.81
CA ALA A 346 -24.99 -33.36 -5.37
C ALA A 346 -25.52 -33.20 -3.95
N ARG A 347 -26.66 -33.82 -3.69
CA ARG A 347 -27.20 -33.98 -2.34
C ARG A 347 -26.54 -35.16 -1.64
N TRP A 348 -26.37 -35.06 -0.33
CA TRP A 348 -25.87 -36.19 0.46
C TRP A 348 -26.89 -37.33 0.48
N GLU A 349 -28.16 -36.99 0.57
CA GLU A 349 -29.29 -37.91 0.73
C GLU A 349 -29.39 -38.90 -0.44
N ASP A 350 -28.96 -38.49 -1.64
CA ASP A 350 -28.98 -39.30 -2.86
C ASP A 350 -27.87 -40.37 -2.90
N TRP A 351 -26.88 -40.29 -2.00
CA TRP A 351 -25.66 -41.12 -2.03
C TRP A 351 -25.32 -41.77 -0.68
N GLY A 352 -25.53 -41.06 0.43
CA GLY A 352 -25.05 -41.40 1.77
C GLY A 352 -25.67 -42.67 2.34
N ASN A 353 -26.92 -42.96 1.98
CA ASN A 353 -27.70 -44.06 2.53
C ASN A 353 -27.81 -45.30 1.61
N LEU A 354 -27.12 -45.29 0.45
CA LEU A 354 -27.13 -46.42 -0.47
C LEU A 354 -26.38 -47.63 0.13
N SER A 355 -26.89 -48.84 -0.11
CA SER A 355 -26.12 -50.06 0.14
C SER A 355 -24.83 -50.08 -0.68
N GLU A 356 -23.86 -50.92 -0.33
CA GLU A 356 -22.59 -50.95 -1.05
C GLU A 356 -22.78 -51.37 -2.52
N GLU A 357 -23.66 -52.33 -2.79
CA GLU A 357 -24.02 -52.77 -4.14
C GLU A 357 -24.69 -51.65 -4.95
N GLU A 358 -25.68 -50.96 -4.38
CA GLU A 358 -26.36 -49.83 -5.03
C GLU A 358 -25.41 -48.65 -5.27
N TYR A 359 -24.50 -48.41 -4.33
CA TYR A 359 -23.50 -47.35 -4.42
C TYR A 359 -22.51 -47.62 -5.56
N GLN A 360 -21.98 -48.84 -5.68
CA GLN A 360 -21.08 -49.19 -6.78
C GLN A 360 -21.80 -49.15 -8.13
N ALA A 361 -23.04 -49.64 -8.20
CA ALA A 361 -23.86 -49.54 -9.42
C ALA A 361 -24.12 -48.08 -9.81
N SER A 362 -24.46 -47.22 -8.84
CA SER A 362 -24.70 -45.79 -9.06
C SER A 362 -23.44 -45.03 -9.47
N LYS A 363 -22.26 -45.42 -8.95
CA LYS A 363 -20.97 -44.88 -9.42
C LYS A 363 -20.67 -45.28 -10.86
N ALA A 364 -20.93 -46.52 -11.24
CA ALA A 364 -20.75 -46.98 -12.60
C ALA A 364 -21.68 -46.22 -13.56
N ASP A 365 -22.96 -46.08 -13.21
CA ASP A 365 -23.94 -45.29 -13.97
C ASP A 365 -23.53 -43.82 -14.13
N LEU A 366 -23.01 -43.20 -13.07
CA LEU A 366 -22.46 -41.84 -13.13
C LEU A 366 -21.30 -41.72 -14.14
N CYS A 367 -20.38 -42.68 -14.16
CA CYS A 367 -19.29 -42.70 -15.15
C CYS A 367 -19.84 -42.84 -16.57
N GLU A 368 -20.74 -43.80 -16.78
CA GLU A 368 -21.33 -44.12 -18.08
C GLU A 368 -22.11 -42.94 -18.68
N THR A 369 -23.04 -42.38 -17.92
CA THR A 369 -23.84 -41.22 -18.34
C THR A 369 -22.99 -39.98 -18.56
N THR A 370 -21.88 -39.84 -17.84
CA THR A 370 -20.92 -38.73 -18.05
C THR A 370 -20.14 -38.90 -19.36
N LEU A 371 -19.74 -40.12 -19.72
CA LEU A 371 -19.11 -40.40 -21.01
C LEU A 371 -20.09 -40.17 -22.16
N ASP A 372 -21.35 -40.59 -22.03
CA ASP A 372 -22.39 -40.37 -23.04
C ASP A 372 -22.64 -38.87 -23.27
N ALA A 373 -22.70 -38.08 -22.21
CA ALA A 373 -22.85 -36.63 -22.31
C ALA A 373 -21.61 -35.94 -22.91
N LEU A 374 -20.41 -36.45 -22.59
CA LEU A 374 -19.14 -35.90 -23.06
C LEU A 374 -18.86 -36.24 -24.53
N ASP A 375 -19.39 -37.35 -25.06
CA ASP A 375 -19.17 -37.80 -26.44
C ASP A 375 -19.52 -36.73 -27.49
N LYS A 376 -20.53 -35.89 -27.20
CA LYS A 376 -20.89 -34.73 -28.02
C LYS A 376 -19.73 -33.75 -28.25
N TYR A 377 -18.85 -33.59 -27.26
CA TYR A 377 -17.76 -32.61 -27.25
C TYR A 377 -16.39 -33.26 -27.46
N VAL A 378 -16.24 -34.52 -27.06
CA VAL A 378 -15.05 -35.33 -27.27
C VAL A 378 -15.50 -36.62 -27.97
N PRO A 379 -15.56 -36.65 -29.30
CA PRO A 379 -16.11 -37.78 -30.04
C PRO A 379 -15.38 -39.08 -29.73
N ASP A 380 -16.12 -40.17 -29.54
CA ASP A 380 -15.61 -41.51 -29.24
C ASP A 380 -14.85 -41.60 -27.89
N VAL A 381 -15.10 -40.66 -26.95
CA VAL A 381 -14.37 -40.55 -25.67
C VAL A 381 -14.34 -41.87 -24.90
N ARG A 382 -15.42 -42.65 -24.99
CA ARG A 382 -15.58 -43.95 -24.34
C ARG A 382 -14.50 -44.95 -24.74
N ASN A 383 -14.22 -45.09 -26.05
CA ASN A 383 -13.20 -46.02 -26.55
C ASN A 383 -11.77 -45.46 -26.47
N ARG A 384 -11.68 -44.14 -26.25
CA ARG A 384 -10.44 -43.39 -26.10
C ARG A 384 -9.94 -43.34 -24.66
N ALA A 385 -10.83 -43.42 -23.68
CA ALA A 385 -10.48 -43.42 -22.27
C ALA A 385 -9.67 -44.67 -21.89
N VAL A 386 -8.58 -44.47 -21.15
CA VAL A 386 -7.75 -45.55 -20.57
C VAL A 386 -8.04 -45.76 -19.09
N HIS A 387 -8.70 -44.80 -18.45
CA HIS A 387 -9.11 -44.87 -17.06
C HIS A 387 -10.34 -43.97 -16.85
N VAL A 388 -11.33 -44.48 -16.13
CA VAL A 388 -12.54 -43.74 -15.73
C VAL A 388 -12.91 -44.15 -14.31
N GLU A 389 -13.08 -43.18 -13.42
CA GLU A 389 -13.59 -43.44 -12.06
C GLU A 389 -14.35 -42.23 -11.51
N ALA A 390 -15.16 -42.47 -10.47
CA ALA A 390 -15.92 -41.40 -9.83
C ALA A 390 -15.60 -41.21 -8.33
N SER A 391 -15.75 -39.98 -7.85
CA SER A 391 -15.93 -39.64 -6.44
C SER A 391 -17.32 -39.06 -6.18
N THR A 392 -17.84 -39.27 -4.99
CA THR A 392 -19.23 -38.96 -4.61
C THR A 392 -19.26 -38.27 -3.24
N PRO A 393 -20.42 -37.84 -2.71
CA PRO A 393 -20.53 -37.33 -1.35
C PRO A 393 -19.97 -38.29 -0.27
N ARG A 394 -20.14 -39.62 -0.42
CA ARG A 394 -19.52 -40.62 0.48
C ARG A 394 -17.99 -40.59 0.39
N THR A 395 -17.43 -40.33 -0.80
CA THR A 395 -15.99 -40.20 -1.00
C THR A 395 -15.45 -38.94 -0.33
N PHE A 396 -16.11 -37.80 -0.52
CA PHE A 396 -15.73 -36.54 0.13
C PHE A 396 -15.81 -36.64 1.65
N ASN A 397 -16.89 -37.21 2.19
CA ASN A 397 -17.03 -37.43 3.63
C ASN A 397 -15.91 -38.33 4.20
N HIS A 398 -15.58 -39.42 3.50
CA HIS A 398 -14.50 -40.32 3.93
C HIS A 398 -13.14 -39.62 4.00
N TYR A 399 -12.76 -38.85 2.97
CA TYR A 399 -11.42 -38.27 2.90
C TYR A 399 -11.25 -36.93 3.61
N THR A 400 -12.32 -36.19 3.85
CA THR A 400 -12.24 -34.84 4.48
C THR A 400 -12.90 -34.76 5.84
N HIS A 401 -13.68 -35.78 6.23
CA HIS A 401 -14.57 -35.76 7.40
C HIS A 401 -15.56 -34.58 7.42
N HIS A 402 -15.75 -33.89 6.28
CA HIS A 402 -16.78 -32.86 6.18
C HIS A 402 -18.16 -33.49 6.34
N LEU A 403 -18.98 -32.88 7.20
CA LEU A 403 -20.36 -33.28 7.42
C LEU A 403 -21.10 -33.34 6.07
N ASN A 404 -21.79 -34.44 5.82
CA ASN A 404 -22.51 -34.72 4.57
C ASN A 404 -21.63 -34.67 3.30
N GLY A 405 -20.31 -34.77 3.44
CA GLY A 405 -19.36 -34.66 2.32
C GLY A 405 -19.35 -33.28 1.66
N ALA A 406 -19.73 -32.22 2.39
CA ALA A 406 -19.87 -30.88 1.83
C ALA A 406 -18.58 -30.34 1.20
N SER A 407 -18.67 -29.84 -0.04
CA SER A 407 -17.50 -29.36 -0.79
C SER A 407 -17.10 -27.93 -0.41
N PHE A 408 -18.01 -27.14 0.17
CA PHE A 408 -17.78 -25.73 0.49
C PHE A 408 -18.10 -25.37 1.95
N GLY A 409 -18.10 -26.35 2.85
CA GLY A 409 -18.32 -26.14 4.28
C GLY A 409 -19.75 -25.69 4.61
N THR A 410 -19.91 -24.55 5.30
CA THR A 410 -21.23 -24.04 5.73
C THR A 410 -21.73 -22.86 4.90
N LYS A 411 -23.05 -22.66 4.90
CA LYS A 411 -23.69 -21.48 4.30
C LYS A 411 -23.38 -20.21 5.09
N PHE A 412 -23.83 -19.07 4.58
CA PHE A 412 -23.42 -17.73 5.02
C PHE A 412 -23.51 -17.50 6.54
N GLU A 413 -24.57 -17.99 7.18
CA GLU A 413 -24.80 -17.88 8.63
C GLU A 413 -23.69 -18.53 9.49
N GLY A 414 -22.91 -19.46 8.94
CA GLY A 414 -21.80 -20.10 9.66
C GLY A 414 -20.63 -19.17 9.97
N LEU A 415 -20.48 -18.06 9.23
CA LEU A 415 -19.39 -17.12 9.46
C LEU A 415 -19.50 -16.43 10.83
N ALA A 416 -20.72 -16.07 11.25
CA ALA A 416 -20.95 -15.44 12.56
C ALA A 416 -20.56 -16.37 13.70
N VAL A 417 -21.02 -17.63 13.63
CA VAL A 417 -20.70 -18.67 14.62
C VAL A 417 -19.19 -18.94 14.67
N SER A 418 -18.52 -19.03 13.51
CA SER A 418 -17.07 -19.22 13.43
C SER A 418 -16.29 -18.10 14.12
N ARG A 419 -16.68 -16.84 13.90
CA ARG A 419 -16.04 -15.65 14.51
C ARG A 419 -16.34 -15.49 16.00
N ALA A 420 -17.43 -16.08 16.47
CA ALA A 420 -17.87 -16.00 17.87
C ALA A 420 -17.24 -17.08 18.78
N LEU A 421 -16.53 -18.07 18.21
CA LEU A 421 -15.89 -19.15 18.98
C LEU A 421 -14.90 -18.66 20.04
N PRO A 422 -13.99 -17.70 19.76
CA PRO A 422 -13.02 -17.23 20.75
C PRO A 422 -13.65 -16.53 21.96
N GLN A 423 -14.89 -16.04 21.82
CA GLN A 423 -15.66 -15.42 22.90
C GLN A 423 -16.38 -16.46 23.76
N GLN A 424 -16.62 -17.66 23.24
CA GLN A 424 -17.15 -18.78 24.02
C GLN A 424 -16.04 -19.49 24.77
N ILE A 425 -14.92 -19.75 24.09
CA ILE A 425 -13.78 -20.48 24.64
C ILE A 425 -12.48 -19.77 24.22
N GLY A 426 -11.79 -19.19 25.20
CA GLY A 426 -10.51 -18.52 25.00
C GLY A 426 -9.47 -19.48 24.42
N GLY A 427 -8.78 -19.05 23.37
CA GLY A 427 -7.81 -19.87 22.65
C GLY A 427 -8.42 -20.80 21.59
N LEU A 428 -9.75 -20.89 21.46
CA LEU A 428 -10.39 -21.70 20.41
C LEU A 428 -10.78 -20.85 19.20
N TYR A 429 -10.23 -21.18 18.04
CA TYR A 429 -10.49 -20.51 16.77
C TYR A 429 -10.90 -21.50 15.69
N HIS A 430 -11.61 -21.00 14.69
CA HIS A 430 -11.99 -21.77 13.51
C HIS A 430 -11.63 -21.01 12.23
N ALA A 431 -11.04 -21.73 11.27
CA ALA A 431 -10.70 -21.26 9.93
C ALA A 431 -11.23 -22.26 8.89
N GLY A 432 -11.31 -21.88 7.61
CA GLY A 432 -11.80 -22.78 6.55
C GLY A 432 -12.87 -22.15 5.67
N SER A 433 -13.53 -22.97 4.86
CA SER A 433 -14.67 -22.53 4.03
C SER A 433 -15.91 -22.38 4.92
N VAL A 434 -16.09 -21.21 5.51
CA VAL A 434 -17.29 -20.86 6.30
C VAL A 434 -17.95 -19.61 5.76
N GLY A 435 -19.20 -19.77 5.37
CA GLY A 435 -19.95 -18.74 4.67
C GLY A 435 -19.50 -18.56 3.23
N ILE A 436 -20.48 -18.25 2.36
CA ILE A 436 -20.27 -18.15 0.92
C ILE A 436 -19.29 -17.00 0.57
N ILE A 437 -19.26 -15.92 1.37
CA ILE A 437 -18.35 -14.77 1.18
C ILE A 437 -16.86 -15.17 1.23
N MET A 438 -16.50 -16.15 2.06
CA MET A 438 -15.12 -16.62 2.28
C MET A 438 -14.93 -18.08 1.82
N SER A 439 -15.76 -18.54 0.88
CA SER A 439 -15.70 -19.92 0.36
C SER A 439 -14.70 -20.07 -0.80
N GLY A 440 -14.32 -21.31 -1.09
CA GLY A 440 -13.34 -21.64 -2.12
C GLY A 440 -11.88 -21.37 -1.70
N TRP A 441 -10.94 -21.55 -2.62
CA TRP A 441 -9.50 -21.51 -2.30
C TRP A 441 -9.04 -20.15 -1.76
N LEU A 442 -9.44 -19.05 -2.41
CA LEU A 442 -9.09 -17.68 -2.00
C LEU A 442 -9.69 -17.34 -0.63
N GLY A 443 -10.96 -17.66 -0.43
CA GLY A 443 -11.66 -17.39 0.81
C GLY A 443 -11.06 -18.16 1.99
N ALA A 444 -10.82 -19.46 1.82
CA ALA A 444 -10.19 -20.30 2.84
C ALA A 444 -8.79 -19.79 3.22
N MET A 445 -7.94 -19.49 2.22
CA MET A 445 -6.60 -18.95 2.45
C MET A 445 -6.66 -17.63 3.24
N ASN A 446 -7.44 -16.66 2.77
CA ASN A 446 -7.55 -15.34 3.41
C ASN A 446 -8.18 -15.42 4.80
N TYR A 447 -9.14 -16.32 5.03
CA TYR A 447 -9.70 -16.49 6.37
C TYR A 447 -8.66 -17.08 7.33
N GLY A 448 -7.81 -18.00 6.86
CA GLY A 448 -6.66 -18.47 7.63
C GLY A 448 -5.70 -17.35 8.04
N VAL A 449 -5.47 -16.35 7.18
CA VAL A 449 -4.68 -15.15 7.53
C VAL A 449 -5.31 -14.35 8.66
N ILE A 450 -6.63 -14.11 8.58
CA ILE A 450 -7.35 -13.33 9.59
C ILE A 450 -7.26 -14.03 10.94
N VAL A 451 -7.60 -15.31 10.98
CA VAL A 451 -7.60 -16.12 12.21
C VAL A 451 -6.20 -16.23 12.81
N ALA A 452 -5.15 -16.41 12.00
CA ALA A 452 -3.78 -16.42 12.48
C ALA A 452 -3.41 -15.15 13.25
N ASN A 453 -3.80 -13.97 12.74
CA ASN A 453 -3.53 -12.71 13.44
C ASN A 453 -4.35 -12.55 14.72
N GLU A 454 -5.59 -13.05 14.76
CA GLU A 454 -6.42 -13.05 15.98
C GLU A 454 -5.81 -13.95 17.07
N VAL A 455 -5.34 -15.13 16.68
CA VAL A 455 -4.63 -16.06 17.58
C VAL A 455 -3.35 -15.43 18.12
N ASP A 456 -2.53 -14.83 17.27
CA ASP A 456 -1.28 -14.20 17.66
C ASP A 456 -1.51 -13.07 18.69
N ASN A 457 -2.49 -12.21 18.44
CA ASN A 457 -2.89 -11.16 19.39
C ASN A 457 -3.31 -11.74 20.75
N HIS A 458 -4.08 -12.83 20.76
CA HIS A 458 -4.48 -13.50 22.00
C HIS A 458 -3.28 -13.99 22.81
N LEU A 459 -2.33 -14.66 22.15
CA LEU A 459 -1.12 -15.17 22.80
C LEU A 459 -0.25 -14.05 23.37
N MET A 460 -0.17 -12.89 22.70
CA MET A 460 0.55 -11.72 23.21
C MET A 460 -0.07 -11.16 24.50
N THR A 461 -1.40 -11.06 24.56
CA THR A 461 -2.11 -10.49 25.73
C THR A 461 -2.06 -11.36 26.99
N ASN A 462 -1.85 -12.67 26.87
CA ASN A 462 -1.73 -13.56 28.04
C ASN A 462 -0.30 -13.57 28.65
N SER A 463 0.74 -13.29 27.87
CA SER A 463 2.13 -13.26 28.36
C SER A 463 2.40 -12.12 29.36
N SER A 464 1.72 -10.97 29.22
CA SER A 464 1.93 -9.77 30.06
C SER A 464 1.38 -9.88 31.48
N ARG A 465 0.58 -10.91 31.81
CA ARG A 465 0.05 -11.13 33.17
C ARG A 465 0.99 -11.87 34.12
N SER A 466 2.07 -12.48 33.62
CA SER A 466 2.96 -13.31 34.47
C SER A 466 4.10 -12.53 35.18
N THR A 467 4.36 -11.29 34.79
CA THR A 467 5.48 -10.46 35.30
C THR A 467 5.13 -9.58 36.50
N ALA A 468 3.84 -9.29 36.74
CA ALA A 468 3.39 -8.37 37.79
C ALA A 468 3.63 -8.86 39.24
N GLY A 469 3.87 -10.17 39.44
CA GLY A 469 4.10 -10.74 40.78
C GLY A 469 5.49 -10.46 41.35
N ALA A 470 6.50 -10.22 40.51
CA ALA A 470 7.89 -10.02 40.93
C ALA A 470 8.22 -8.53 41.24
N GLU A 471 7.47 -7.60 40.66
CA GLU A 471 7.68 -6.16 40.85
C GLU A 471 7.17 -5.64 42.22
N ALA A 472 6.21 -6.34 42.82
CA ALA A 472 5.60 -5.95 44.10
C ALA A 472 6.52 -6.17 45.33
N GLU A 473 7.45 -7.13 45.28
CA GLU A 473 8.38 -7.43 46.40
C GLU A 473 9.51 -6.39 46.50
N ILE A 474 9.97 -5.85 45.38
CA ILE A 474 11.07 -4.87 45.32
C ILE A 474 10.62 -3.48 45.79
N ALA A 475 9.36 -3.11 45.52
CA ALA A 475 8.78 -1.83 45.92
C ALA A 475 8.63 -1.70 47.46
N ALA A 476 8.45 -2.81 48.18
CA ALA A 476 8.26 -2.81 49.63
C ALA A 476 9.55 -2.48 50.40
N ASP A 477 10.70 -2.96 49.93
CA ASP A 477 12.00 -2.74 50.58
C ASP A 477 12.53 -1.30 50.38
N MET A 478 12.26 -0.69 49.22
CA MET A 478 12.64 0.72 48.94
C MET A 478 11.81 1.73 49.77
N ALA A 479 10.54 1.44 50.03
CA ALA A 479 9.67 2.31 50.82
C ALA A 479 10.13 2.47 52.29
N ALA A 480 10.78 1.45 52.86
CA ALA A 480 11.28 1.49 54.24
C ALA A 480 12.51 2.40 54.41
N VAL A 481 13.36 2.48 53.38
CA VAL A 481 14.57 3.33 53.35
C VAL A 481 14.20 4.81 53.19
N LEU A 482 13.24 5.10 52.30
CA LEU A 482 12.80 6.48 52.01
C LEU A 482 12.08 7.15 53.19
N LYS A 483 11.35 6.38 54.01
CA LYS A 483 10.61 6.90 55.18
C LYS A 483 11.52 7.43 56.29
N ARG A 484 12.76 6.94 56.41
CA ARG A 484 13.75 7.42 57.40
C ARG A 484 14.55 8.63 56.90
N LEU A 485 14.77 8.72 55.59
CA LEU A 485 15.41 9.87 54.95
C LEU A 485 14.60 11.16 55.10
N HIS A 486 13.26 11.06 55.08
CA HIS A 486 12.35 12.19 55.23
C HIS A 486 12.45 12.87 56.62
N VAL A 487 12.68 12.08 57.68
CA VAL A 487 12.80 12.59 59.07
C VAL A 487 14.11 13.35 59.30
N LEU A 488 15.17 13.02 58.55
CA LEU A 488 16.48 13.67 58.66
C LEU A 488 16.55 15.01 57.91
N ILE A 489 15.77 15.16 56.84
CA ILE A 489 15.72 16.39 56.03
C ILE A 489 14.96 17.50 56.76
N ASP A 490 13.84 17.17 57.41
CA ASP A 490 13.01 18.11 58.19
C ASP A 490 13.76 18.79 59.35
N GLN A 491 14.77 18.13 59.93
CA GLN A 491 15.58 18.71 61.02
C GLN A 491 16.61 19.74 60.52
N SER A 492 16.90 19.78 59.22
CA SER A 492 17.90 20.69 58.63
C SER A 492 17.32 22.04 58.15
N ASP A 493 16.01 22.10 57.87
CA ASP A 493 15.35 23.29 57.33
C ASP A 493 14.95 24.32 58.42
N ALA A 494 14.93 23.94 59.70
CA ALA A 494 14.63 24.85 60.81
C ALA A 494 15.71 25.92 61.08
N ALA A 495 16.91 25.81 60.48
CA ALA A 495 18.04 26.70 60.77
C ALA A 495 18.28 27.82 59.73
N SER A 496 17.57 27.83 58.59
CA SER A 496 17.88 28.76 57.48
C SER A 496 16.88 29.92 57.28
N ALA A 497 15.78 29.96 58.03
CA ALA A 497 14.71 30.94 57.85
C ALA A 497 14.95 32.34 58.49
N ALA A 498 16.20 32.77 58.68
CA ALA A 498 16.52 33.94 59.50
C ALA A 498 17.09 35.18 58.79
N ASN A 499 17.38 35.19 57.48
CA ASN A 499 17.83 36.42 56.81
C ASN A 499 17.35 36.51 55.35
N GLY A 500 16.67 37.60 55.04
CA GLY A 500 15.97 37.83 53.77
C GLY A 500 16.78 38.54 52.68
N SER A 501 16.12 38.63 51.52
CA SER A 501 16.52 39.15 50.20
C SER A 501 17.39 38.20 49.37
N PHE A 502 16.94 37.85 48.15
CA PHE A 502 17.73 37.78 46.91
C PHE A 502 16.88 37.41 45.68
N GLU A 503 17.27 37.98 44.53
CA GLU A 503 16.74 37.79 43.18
C GLU A 503 16.81 36.32 42.69
N CYS A 504 15.84 35.92 41.88
CA CYS A 504 15.63 34.53 41.46
C CYS A 504 16.29 34.21 40.12
N VAL A 505 17.61 34.16 40.07
CA VAL A 505 18.39 33.32 39.12
C VAL A 505 19.75 33.04 39.79
N THR A 506 19.91 31.89 40.47
CA THR A 506 21.18 31.16 40.81
C THR A 506 21.11 30.24 42.05
N ALA A 507 19.97 30.10 42.73
CA ALA A 507 19.89 29.37 44.02
C ALA A 507 19.93 27.82 43.95
N THR A 508 19.81 27.20 42.77
CA THR A 508 19.68 25.73 42.66
C THR A 508 20.99 24.98 42.93
N SER A 509 22.14 25.59 42.63
CA SER A 509 23.45 24.90 42.72
C SER A 509 24.03 24.79 44.14
N LEU A 510 23.56 25.62 45.07
CA LEU A 510 24.03 25.64 46.47
C LEU A 510 23.25 24.66 47.38
N ARG A 511 22.00 24.34 47.05
CA ARG A 511 21.16 23.37 47.80
C ARG A 511 21.60 21.91 47.54
N GLU A 512 21.95 21.58 46.29
CA GLU A 512 22.40 20.23 45.94
C GLU A 512 23.69 19.84 46.67
N LYS A 513 24.69 20.73 46.73
CA LYS A 513 25.97 20.45 47.40
C LYS A 513 25.84 20.16 48.91
N LYS A 514 24.88 20.78 49.61
CA LYS A 514 24.67 20.56 51.06
C LYS A 514 24.01 19.22 51.34
N ILE A 515 23.01 18.84 50.54
CA ILE A 515 22.29 17.56 50.66
C ILE A 515 23.23 16.39 50.32
N SER A 516 24.06 16.51 49.28
CA SER A 516 25.05 15.47 48.94
C SER A 516 26.07 15.23 50.06
N THR A 517 26.44 16.28 50.80
CA THR A 517 27.44 16.19 51.88
C THR A 517 26.88 15.50 53.12
N ILE A 518 25.61 15.74 53.46
CA ILE A 518 24.92 15.07 54.58
C ILE A 518 24.70 13.58 54.25
N LEU A 519 24.28 13.28 53.01
CA LEU A 519 24.04 11.92 52.54
C LEU A 519 25.32 11.05 52.61
N LEU A 520 26.47 11.63 52.23
CA LEU A 520 27.77 10.95 52.28
C LEU A 520 28.29 10.72 53.70
N ALA A 521 27.97 11.61 54.65
CA ALA A 521 28.36 11.46 56.05
C ALA A 521 27.56 10.35 56.75
N THR A 522 26.23 10.28 56.51
CA THR A 522 25.35 9.26 57.09
C THR A 522 25.66 7.86 56.58
N LEU A 523 25.97 7.72 55.28
CA LEU A 523 26.38 6.44 54.68
C LEU A 523 27.74 5.94 55.22
N SER A 524 28.61 6.84 55.69
CA SER A 524 29.92 6.47 56.26
C SER A 524 29.83 5.99 57.71
N GLU A 525 28.84 6.43 58.49
CA GLU A 525 28.67 6.07 59.91
C GLU A 525 27.87 4.77 60.12
N GLU A 526 26.80 4.53 59.35
CA GLU A 526 25.95 3.33 59.54
C GLU A 526 26.51 2.05 58.90
N LEU A 527 27.38 2.16 57.89
CA LEU A 527 27.92 1.00 57.14
C LEU A 527 29.35 0.61 57.54
N GLY A 528 29.94 1.25 58.56
CA GLY A 528 31.20 0.80 59.18
C GLY A 528 32.43 0.85 58.25
N TRP A 529 32.56 1.88 57.42
CA TRP A 529 33.59 1.94 56.38
C TRP A 529 34.93 2.49 56.89
N LYS A 530 35.96 1.64 57.02
CA LYS A 530 37.35 2.07 57.26
C LYS A 530 38.12 2.15 55.94
N ARG A 531 38.81 3.28 55.74
CA ARG A 531 39.72 3.55 54.61
C ARG A 531 40.85 2.53 54.55
N SER A 532 40.70 1.51 53.71
CA SER A 532 41.83 0.86 53.04
C SER A 532 41.35 0.10 51.80
N ASN A 533 42.02 0.42 50.69
CA ASN A 533 41.94 -0.11 49.33
C ASN A 533 40.92 0.49 48.36
N GLU A 534 41.53 1.06 47.32
CA GLU A 534 40.97 1.72 46.14
C GLU A 534 40.18 0.71 45.29
N SER A 535 38.90 0.98 45.06
CA SER A 535 38.22 0.52 43.85
C SER A 535 37.12 1.50 43.43
N LEU A 536 37.09 1.79 42.13
CA LEU A 536 36.22 2.74 41.42
C LEU A 536 34.67 2.52 41.45
N PRO A 537 34.07 1.40 41.90
CA PRO A 537 32.60 1.22 41.80
C PRO A 537 31.75 2.08 42.76
N ILE A 538 32.32 2.60 43.85
CA ILE A 538 31.54 3.18 44.96
C ILE A 538 31.16 4.66 44.73
N GLN A 539 31.93 5.40 43.92
CA GLN A 539 31.57 6.77 43.52
C GLN A 539 30.35 6.83 42.59
N THR A 540 30.09 5.75 41.86
CA THR A 540 28.98 5.66 40.91
C THR A 540 27.65 5.42 41.62
N CYS A 541 27.63 4.58 42.66
CA CYS A 541 26.42 4.33 43.46
C CYS A 541 25.98 5.55 44.28
N CYS A 542 26.91 6.37 44.80
CA CYS A 542 26.55 7.58 45.54
C CYS A 542 25.96 8.69 44.64
N LYS A 543 26.34 8.74 43.35
CA LYS A 543 25.76 9.69 42.38
C LYS A 543 24.35 9.31 41.94
N ALA A 544 24.04 8.01 41.85
CA ALA A 544 22.72 7.53 41.49
C ALA A 544 21.68 7.84 42.59
N ALA A 545 22.02 7.61 43.86
CA ALA A 545 21.10 7.86 44.98
C ALA A 545 20.75 9.36 45.19
N VAL A 546 21.68 10.28 44.87
CA VAL A 546 21.45 11.73 44.93
C VAL A 546 20.55 12.21 43.78
N SER A 547 20.63 11.56 42.61
CA SER A 547 19.80 11.85 41.44
C SER A 547 18.33 11.48 41.67
N GLU A 548 18.06 10.33 42.28
CA GLU A 548 16.69 9.87 42.55
C GLU A 548 15.98 10.71 43.65
N ALA A 549 16.71 11.17 44.67
CA ALA A 549 16.15 12.04 45.70
C ALA A 549 15.74 13.42 45.16
N SER A 550 16.45 13.94 44.15
CA SER A 550 16.14 15.21 43.48
C SER A 550 14.89 15.10 42.57
N ALA A 551 14.69 13.94 41.94
CA ALA A 551 13.49 13.64 41.16
C ALA A 551 12.23 13.53 42.04
N PHE A 552 12.36 12.96 43.24
CA PHE A 552 11.23 12.76 44.17
C PHE A 552 10.63 14.09 44.71
N ILE A 553 11.47 15.12 44.89
CA ILE A 553 11.02 16.45 45.35
C ILE A 553 10.25 17.22 44.27
N ARG A 554 10.50 16.96 42.98
CA ARG A 554 9.80 17.61 41.86
C ARG A 554 8.36 17.11 41.68
N VAL A 555 8.07 15.86 42.04
CA VAL A 555 6.75 15.22 41.82
C VAL A 555 5.67 15.71 42.82
N HIS A 556 6.04 16.10 44.04
CA HIS A 556 5.05 16.46 45.07
C HIS A 556 4.46 17.89 44.98
N LEU A 557 4.98 18.75 44.09
CA LEU A 557 4.48 20.13 43.89
C LEU A 557 3.35 20.24 42.82
N TRP A 558 2.87 19.12 42.25
CA TRP A 558 2.07 19.06 41.03
C TRP A 558 0.55 18.77 41.18
N PHE A 559 0.00 18.72 42.40
CA PHE A 559 -1.40 18.30 42.65
C PHE A 559 -2.44 19.45 42.79
N LEU A 560 -2.33 20.55 42.03
CA LEU A 560 -3.30 21.66 42.03
C LEU A 560 -3.95 21.88 40.64
N PRO A 561 -5.22 22.35 40.54
CA PRO A 561 -5.92 22.55 39.26
C PRO A 561 -5.18 23.53 38.33
N MET A 562 -5.10 23.20 37.04
CA MET A 562 -4.35 23.98 36.04
C MET A 562 -5.22 25.05 35.36
N SER A 563 -4.68 26.27 35.27
CA SER A 563 -5.23 27.42 34.52
C SER A 563 -5.03 27.27 33.00
N LYS A 564 -5.77 28.05 32.19
CA LYS A 564 -5.66 28.05 30.71
C LYS A 564 -4.24 28.39 30.25
N GLU A 565 -3.54 29.27 30.97
CA GLU A 565 -2.13 29.61 30.72
C GLU A 565 -1.21 28.39 30.91
N GLN A 566 -1.50 27.54 31.89
CA GLN A 566 -0.74 26.30 32.11
C GLN A 566 -1.04 25.23 31.05
N ILE A 567 -2.28 25.19 30.53
CA ILE A 567 -2.63 24.31 29.39
C ILE A 567 -1.89 24.75 28.12
N LEU A 568 -1.84 26.06 27.84
CA LEU A 568 -1.10 26.63 26.72
C LEU A 568 0.41 26.36 26.78
N ALA A 569 0.96 26.23 27.99
CA ALA A 569 2.34 25.84 28.23
C ALA A 569 2.56 24.32 28.06
N ALA A 570 1.55 23.50 28.37
CA ALA A 570 1.63 22.04 28.30
C ALA A 570 1.49 21.47 26.88
N ILE A 571 0.71 22.11 26.01
CA ILE A 571 0.44 21.64 24.64
C ILE A 571 0.57 22.76 23.57
N PRO A 572 0.94 22.42 22.32
CA PRO A 572 1.18 23.43 21.28
C PRO A 572 -0.08 24.03 20.65
N HIS A 573 -1.27 23.49 20.93
CA HIS A 573 -2.54 23.93 20.33
C HIS A 573 -2.86 25.39 20.69
N ARG A 574 -3.36 26.16 19.72
CA ARG A 574 -3.74 27.59 19.85
C ARG A 574 -5.12 27.83 19.24
N ASP A 575 -5.73 28.97 19.57
CA ASP A 575 -7.01 29.37 18.98
C ASP A 575 -6.90 29.49 17.44
N PRO A 576 -7.93 29.10 16.67
CA PRO A 576 -9.25 28.62 17.12
C PRO A 576 -9.33 27.10 17.40
N PHE A 577 -8.20 26.39 17.49
CA PHE A 577 -8.15 24.92 17.59
C PHE A 577 -7.73 24.40 18.98
N LEU A 578 -7.75 25.26 20.00
CA LEU A 578 -7.59 24.88 21.40
C LEU A 578 -8.94 24.44 21.97
N LEU A 579 -9.08 23.14 22.26
CA LEU A 579 -10.35 22.51 22.60
C LEU A 579 -10.46 22.09 24.07
N ILE A 580 -9.56 22.55 24.94
CA ILE A 580 -9.61 22.36 26.39
C ILE A 580 -9.61 23.74 27.05
N ASP A 581 -10.65 24.01 27.86
CA ASP A 581 -10.76 25.27 28.58
C ASP A 581 -10.16 25.17 29.99
N GLU A 582 -10.38 24.04 30.68
CA GLU A 582 -9.93 23.79 32.06
C GLU A 582 -9.57 22.32 32.31
N VAL A 583 -8.59 22.07 33.19
CA VAL A 583 -8.27 20.75 33.75
C VAL A 583 -8.80 20.68 35.18
N THR A 584 -9.79 19.84 35.42
CA THR A 584 -10.47 19.71 36.72
C THR A 584 -9.88 18.63 37.61
N GLU A 585 -9.25 17.61 37.03
CA GLU A 585 -8.55 16.52 37.76
C GLU A 585 -7.34 16.07 36.95
N LEU A 586 -6.18 15.89 37.59
CA LEU A 586 -4.97 15.33 36.99
C LEU A 586 -4.31 14.36 37.98
N GLY A 587 -4.10 13.12 37.55
CA GLY A 587 -3.43 12.06 38.30
C GLY A 587 -2.44 11.28 37.44
N GLU A 588 -1.81 10.24 38.02
CA GLU A 588 -0.70 9.50 37.38
C GLU A 588 -1.06 8.75 36.09
N ALA A 589 -2.34 8.43 35.86
CA ALA A 589 -2.78 7.74 34.65
C ALA A 589 -4.14 8.25 34.15
N ARG A 590 -4.64 9.37 34.70
CA ARG A 590 -6.00 9.85 34.41
C ARG A 590 -6.05 11.37 34.43
N ILE A 591 -6.79 11.95 33.50
CA ILE A 591 -7.10 13.38 33.45
C ILE A 591 -8.59 13.59 33.19
N VAL A 592 -9.14 14.64 33.79
CA VAL A 592 -10.48 15.12 33.52
C VAL A 592 -10.41 16.60 33.14
N CYS A 593 -10.94 16.93 31.97
CA CYS A 593 -10.94 18.27 31.38
C CYS A 593 -12.36 18.72 31.05
N ARG A 594 -12.57 20.03 30.85
CA ARG A 594 -13.84 20.55 30.31
C ARG A 594 -13.64 21.48 29.12
N LYS A 595 -14.66 21.48 28.26
CA LYS A 595 -14.80 22.36 27.10
C LYS A 595 -16.25 22.85 26.99
N THR A 596 -16.44 24.16 26.92
CA THR A 596 -17.72 24.78 26.60
C THR A 596 -17.71 25.21 25.13
N PHE A 597 -18.66 24.71 24.36
CA PHE A 597 -18.82 25.12 22.96
C PHE A 597 -19.73 26.34 22.91
N SER A 598 -19.20 27.51 22.58
CA SER A 598 -19.92 28.78 22.63
C SER A 598 -20.95 28.93 21.50
N GLY A 599 -20.67 28.35 20.33
CA GLY A 599 -21.43 28.55 19.10
C GLY A 599 -20.73 29.47 18.10
N ASP A 600 -19.72 30.23 18.54
CA ASP A 600 -18.96 31.16 17.69
C ASP A 600 -17.84 30.46 16.91
N GLU A 601 -17.58 29.18 17.19
CA GLU A 601 -16.52 28.41 16.54
C GLU A 601 -16.77 28.27 15.02
N PHE A 602 -15.71 28.42 14.24
CA PHE A 602 -15.81 28.65 12.78
C PHE A 602 -16.56 27.55 12.03
N TRP A 603 -16.53 26.30 12.51
CA TRP A 603 -17.19 25.17 11.87
C TRP A 603 -18.71 25.28 11.88
N TYR A 604 -19.32 25.97 12.84
CA TYR A 604 -20.78 26.12 12.87
C TYR A 604 -21.34 26.94 11.70
N ARG A 605 -20.50 27.74 11.02
CA ARG A 605 -20.90 28.50 9.83
C ARG A 605 -21.21 27.62 8.63
N GLY A 606 -20.58 26.44 8.53
CA GLY A 606 -20.76 25.50 7.41
C GLY A 606 -21.28 24.11 7.82
N HIS A 607 -21.19 23.75 9.10
CA HIS A 607 -21.59 22.45 9.62
C HIS A 607 -23.03 22.50 10.15
N TYR A 608 -23.99 22.18 9.28
CA TYR A 608 -25.44 22.25 9.49
C TYR A 608 -25.93 23.64 9.95
N PRO A 609 -25.96 24.64 9.05
CA PRO A 609 -26.32 26.03 9.41
C PRO A 609 -27.68 26.19 10.11
N ASP A 610 -28.68 25.41 9.71
CA ASP A 610 -30.04 25.44 10.29
C ASP A 610 -30.20 24.48 11.49
N PHE A 611 -29.15 23.72 11.83
CA PHE A 611 -29.15 22.75 12.92
C PHE A 611 -27.74 22.62 13.52
N PRO A 612 -27.25 23.64 14.23
CA PRO A 612 -25.85 23.69 14.64
C PRO A 612 -25.52 22.59 15.65
N ILE A 613 -24.52 21.79 15.29
CA ILE A 613 -24.03 20.64 16.06
C ILE A 613 -22.51 20.58 15.97
N THR A 614 -21.84 20.31 17.08
CA THR A 614 -20.39 20.11 17.12
C THR A 614 -20.04 18.85 16.30
N PRO A 615 -19.17 18.94 15.28
CA PRO A 615 -18.73 17.75 14.54
C PRO A 615 -18.12 16.72 15.49
N GLY A 616 -18.46 15.43 15.33
CA GLY A 616 -17.96 14.37 16.20
C GLY A 616 -16.43 14.28 16.24
N VAL A 617 -15.76 14.60 15.13
CA VAL A 617 -14.30 14.66 15.04
C VAL A 617 -13.67 15.70 15.98
N ILE A 618 -14.37 16.79 16.31
CA ILE A 618 -13.92 17.80 17.27
C ILE A 618 -13.94 17.22 18.70
N LEU A 619 -14.88 16.33 19.02
CA LEU A 619 -14.91 15.64 20.31
C LEU A 619 -13.76 14.61 20.43
N CYS A 620 -13.38 13.99 19.31
CA CYS A 620 -12.20 13.13 19.25
C CYS A 620 -10.92 13.95 19.45
N GLU A 621 -10.77 15.08 18.75
CA GLU A 621 -9.63 15.99 18.89
C GLU A 621 -9.49 16.52 20.32
N ALA A 622 -10.58 16.97 20.94
CA ALA A 622 -10.56 17.42 22.33
C ALA A 622 -10.11 16.29 23.28
N SER A 623 -10.52 15.04 23.03
CA SER A 623 -10.05 13.88 23.79
C SER A 623 -8.56 13.61 23.62
N MET A 624 -8.01 13.85 22.42
CA MET A 624 -6.58 13.71 22.15
C MET A 624 -5.76 14.82 22.81
N GLN A 625 -6.26 16.07 22.81
CA GLN A 625 -5.64 17.18 23.54
C GLN A 625 -5.62 16.94 25.06
N ALA A 626 -6.70 16.42 25.64
CA ALA A 626 -6.71 16.02 27.05
C ALA A 626 -5.66 14.94 27.35
N GLY A 627 -5.55 13.91 26.50
CA GLY A 627 -4.49 12.90 26.60
C GLY A 627 -3.08 13.50 26.48
N ALA A 628 -2.86 14.46 25.58
CA ALA A 628 -1.59 15.14 25.43
C ALA A 628 -1.19 15.91 26.70
N VAL A 629 -2.14 16.59 27.35
CA VAL A 629 -1.91 17.26 28.65
C VAL A 629 -1.54 16.23 29.73
N LEU A 630 -2.24 15.09 29.82
CA LEU A 630 -1.89 14.02 30.76
C LEU A 630 -0.45 13.52 30.55
N LEU A 631 -0.07 13.29 29.29
CA LEU A 631 1.26 12.79 28.95
C LEU A 631 2.37 13.82 29.21
N SER A 632 2.08 15.11 29.10
CA SER A 632 3.04 16.18 29.43
C SER A 632 3.51 16.11 30.89
N GLY A 633 2.72 15.53 31.78
CA GLY A 633 3.09 15.33 33.18
C GLY A 633 3.78 14.01 33.54
N LEU A 634 3.65 12.99 32.69
CA LEU A 634 4.16 11.64 32.95
C LEU A 634 5.53 11.38 32.32
N VAL A 635 6.01 12.32 31.51
CA VAL A 635 7.22 12.19 30.72
C VAL A 635 8.18 13.29 31.16
N THR A 636 9.02 12.97 32.14
CA THR A 636 9.99 13.91 32.73
C THR A 636 11.13 14.32 31.77
N ASP A 637 11.31 13.59 30.66
CA ASP A 637 12.32 13.83 29.62
C ASP A 637 11.69 14.32 28.29
N ALA A 638 10.54 15.01 28.35
CA ALA A 638 9.79 15.45 27.18
C ALA A 638 10.30 16.75 26.50
N GLU A 639 11.48 17.26 26.87
CA GLU A 639 12.04 18.45 26.24
C GLU A 639 12.16 18.25 24.72
N GLY A 640 11.35 19.00 23.97
CA GLY A 640 11.30 18.91 22.51
C GLY A 640 10.62 17.65 21.97
N LYS A 641 9.65 17.02 22.65
CA LYS A 641 8.80 15.95 22.09
C LYS A 641 7.30 16.26 22.25
N VAL A 642 6.51 16.01 21.20
CA VAL A 642 5.05 16.25 21.19
C VAL A 642 4.30 14.91 21.06
N PRO A 643 3.31 14.62 21.92
CA PRO A 643 2.46 13.46 21.76
C PRO A 643 1.51 13.64 20.56
N VAL A 644 1.56 12.72 19.59
CA VAL A 644 0.73 12.73 18.39
C VAL A 644 -0.14 11.47 18.36
N ALA A 645 -1.43 11.63 18.08
CA ALA A 645 -2.33 10.50 17.91
C ALA A 645 -2.00 9.74 16.60
N THR A 646 -1.78 8.43 16.71
CA THR A 646 -1.45 7.55 15.58
C THR A 646 -2.63 6.69 15.13
N ARG A 647 -3.61 6.48 16.02
CA ARG A 647 -4.83 5.70 15.74
C ARG A 647 -5.95 6.06 16.71
N ALA A 648 -7.19 5.98 16.26
CA ALA A 648 -8.38 5.94 17.10
C ALA A 648 -9.24 4.72 16.72
N ASN A 649 -9.60 3.90 17.70
CA ASN A 649 -10.44 2.71 17.51
C ASN A 649 -11.75 2.81 18.31
N ASN A 650 -12.77 2.06 17.90
CA ASN A 650 -14.04 1.92 18.62
C ASN A 650 -14.72 3.26 18.96
N VAL A 651 -14.61 4.26 18.08
CA VAL A 651 -15.24 5.57 18.26
C VAL A 651 -16.77 5.42 18.18
N GLN A 652 -17.48 5.86 19.23
CA GLN A 652 -18.95 5.80 19.32
C GLN A 652 -19.51 7.15 19.74
N PHE A 653 -20.32 7.78 18.89
CA PHE A 653 -21.08 8.99 19.21
C PHE A 653 -22.48 8.60 19.69
N ARG A 654 -22.88 9.06 20.88
CA ARG A 654 -24.15 8.65 21.51
C ARG A 654 -25.10 9.81 21.82
N ASP A 655 -24.61 11.04 21.90
CA ASP A 655 -25.43 12.23 22.08
C ASP A 655 -24.85 13.42 21.30
N MET A 656 -25.73 14.31 20.85
CA MET A 656 -25.34 15.47 20.04
C MET A 656 -24.94 16.64 20.95
N VAL A 657 -23.72 17.15 20.76
CA VAL A 657 -23.23 18.36 21.44
C VAL A 657 -23.58 19.58 20.59
N ARG A 658 -24.17 20.60 21.20
CA ARG A 658 -24.67 21.81 20.53
C ARG A 658 -23.98 23.07 21.08
N PRO A 659 -24.09 24.21 20.37
CA PRO A 659 -23.77 25.51 20.95
C PRO A 659 -24.41 25.71 22.34
N GLY A 660 -23.62 26.23 23.27
CA GLY A 660 -23.96 26.39 24.68
C GLY A 660 -23.72 25.16 25.57
N ASP A 661 -23.49 23.97 25.02
CA ASP A 661 -23.23 22.78 25.83
C ASP A 661 -21.77 22.76 26.34
N THR A 662 -21.61 22.46 27.64
CA THR A 662 -20.33 22.08 28.24
C THR A 662 -20.17 20.56 28.27
N VAL A 663 -19.01 20.07 27.82
CA VAL A 663 -18.60 18.67 27.90
C VAL A 663 -17.45 18.49 28.89
N GLU A 664 -17.46 17.35 29.58
CA GLU A 664 -16.38 16.85 30.40
C GLU A 664 -15.72 15.67 29.67
N ILE A 665 -14.39 15.73 29.56
CA ILE A 665 -13.55 14.84 28.78
C ILE A 665 -12.66 14.10 29.78
N GLU A 666 -12.96 12.82 29.97
CA GLU A 666 -12.20 11.93 30.84
C GLU A 666 -11.29 11.06 29.97
N VAL A 667 -9.99 11.07 30.25
CA VAL A 667 -9.00 10.24 29.56
C VAL A 667 -8.20 9.43 30.58
N GLU A 668 -8.11 8.13 30.36
CA GLU A 668 -7.38 7.19 31.19
C GLU A 668 -6.32 6.48 30.35
N LEU A 669 -5.05 6.52 30.79
CA LEU A 669 -3.95 5.74 30.25
C LEU A 669 -4.11 4.29 30.70
N THR A 670 -4.45 3.41 29.77
CA THR A 670 -4.68 1.99 30.06
C THR A 670 -3.43 1.15 29.92
N GLU A 671 -2.53 1.54 29.01
CA GLU A 671 -1.30 0.80 28.75
C GLU A 671 -0.23 1.74 28.16
N ARG A 672 1.03 1.49 28.48
CA ARG A 672 2.19 2.19 27.90
C ARG A 672 3.19 1.15 27.43
N LEU A 673 3.58 1.23 26.16
CA LEU A 673 4.61 0.40 25.54
C LEU A 673 5.65 1.32 24.89
N ALA A 674 6.77 1.53 25.57
CA ALA A 674 7.81 2.49 25.16
C ALA A 674 7.24 3.91 24.95
N ASP A 675 7.38 4.47 23.74
CA ASP A 675 6.86 5.79 23.35
C ASP A 675 5.41 5.75 22.86
N ALA A 676 4.75 4.58 22.88
CA ALA A 676 3.34 4.41 22.53
C ALA A 676 2.46 4.34 23.79
N PHE A 677 1.37 5.11 23.77
CA PHE A 677 0.43 5.29 24.86
C PHE A 677 -0.96 4.91 24.40
N PHE A 678 -1.61 4.04 25.15
CA PHE A 678 -2.94 3.53 24.88
C PHE A 678 -3.89 4.13 25.92
N MET A 679 -4.85 4.90 25.46
CA MET A 679 -5.78 5.63 26.32
C MET A 679 -7.22 5.31 25.97
N LYS A 680 -8.10 5.31 26.96
CA LYS A 680 -9.54 5.32 26.75
C LYS A 680 -10.07 6.69 27.08
N ALA A 681 -10.88 7.24 26.20
CA ALA A 681 -11.50 8.53 26.39
C ALA A 681 -13.02 8.40 26.42
N LYS A 682 -13.63 9.16 27.32
CA LYS A 682 -15.07 9.26 27.53
C LYS A 682 -15.45 10.73 27.64
N VAL A 683 -16.32 11.18 26.74
CA VAL A 683 -16.83 12.55 26.72
C VAL A 683 -18.28 12.54 27.17
N THR A 684 -18.58 13.29 28.23
CA THR A 684 -19.91 13.41 28.82
C THR A 684 -20.37 14.87 28.69
N ASN A 685 -21.51 15.10 28.04
CA ASN A 685 -22.18 16.40 28.07
C ASN A 685 -22.75 16.60 29.48
N VAL A 686 -22.10 17.43 30.28
CA VAL A 686 -22.46 17.68 31.69
C VAL A 686 -23.67 18.60 31.79
N THR A 687 -23.90 19.46 30.79
CA THR A 687 -25.10 20.32 30.72
C THR A 687 -26.37 19.49 30.65
N ARG A 688 -26.30 18.33 30.00
CA ARG A 688 -27.43 17.41 29.81
C ARG A 688 -27.31 16.09 30.55
N SER A 689 -26.21 15.89 31.29
CA SER A 689 -25.88 14.64 31.99
C SER A 689 -25.95 13.40 31.09
N LYS A 690 -25.45 13.49 29.85
CA LYS A 690 -25.48 12.40 28.86
C LYS A 690 -24.09 12.12 28.31
N LEU A 691 -23.82 10.85 28.00
CA LEU A 691 -22.61 10.46 27.31
C LEU A 691 -22.69 10.90 25.83
N ALA A 692 -21.73 11.71 25.41
CA ALA A 692 -21.64 12.21 24.03
C ALA A 692 -20.73 11.34 23.14
N CYS A 693 -19.54 10.95 23.62
CA CYS A 693 -18.57 10.17 22.84
C CYS A 693 -17.77 9.18 23.71
N ARG A 694 -17.35 8.05 23.14
CA ARG A 694 -16.30 7.18 23.70
C ARG A 694 -15.37 6.72 22.59
N LEU A 695 -14.08 6.60 22.89
CA LEU A 695 -13.07 6.15 21.94
C LEU A 695 -11.85 5.54 22.65
N ALA A 696 -11.12 4.68 21.93
CA ALA A 696 -9.77 4.26 22.31
C ALA A 696 -8.76 5.04 21.46
N VAL A 697 -7.84 5.75 22.12
CA VAL A 697 -6.84 6.62 21.51
C VAL A 697 -5.46 5.97 21.65
N PHE A 698 -4.70 5.96 20.57
CA PHE A 698 -3.32 5.51 20.55
C PHE A 698 -2.46 6.73 20.19
N ALA A 699 -1.53 7.11 21.07
CA ALA A 699 -0.63 8.23 20.86
C ALA A 699 0.83 7.78 20.92
N ALA A 700 1.70 8.42 20.15
CA ALA A 700 3.14 8.22 20.26
C ALA A 700 3.86 9.57 20.50
N LEU A 701 4.90 9.58 21.32
CA LEU A 701 5.75 10.76 21.48
C LEU A 701 6.68 10.90 20.26
N ILE A 702 6.59 12.02 19.56
CA ILE A 702 7.41 12.31 18.38
C ILE A 702 8.34 13.48 18.72
N ALA A 703 9.60 13.44 18.25
CA ALA A 703 10.54 14.56 18.41
C ALA A 703 9.99 15.82 17.73
N GLY A 704 9.84 16.89 18.50
CA GLY A 704 9.29 18.20 18.14
C GLY A 704 10.21 19.08 17.30
N SER A 705 11.17 18.51 16.57
CA SER A 705 12.08 19.23 15.67
C SER A 705 11.40 19.73 14.37
N CYS A 706 10.08 19.94 14.39
CA CYS A 706 9.31 20.43 13.23
C CYS A 706 8.34 21.57 13.58
N LEU A 707 8.50 22.27 14.71
CA LEU A 707 7.54 23.31 15.14
C LEU A 707 8.16 24.67 15.47
N SER A 708 9.34 24.99 14.94
CA SER A 708 9.98 26.30 15.12
C SER A 708 10.52 26.89 13.82
N SER A 709 9.64 27.31 12.91
CA SER A 709 9.96 28.31 11.88
C SER A 709 8.69 28.89 11.23
N LEU A 710 7.78 29.44 12.05
CA LEU A 710 6.80 30.42 11.58
C LEU A 710 7.11 31.76 12.25
N ALA A 711 8.25 32.32 11.87
CA ALA A 711 8.60 33.71 12.12
C ALA A 711 9.37 34.27 10.90
N MET A 712 8.59 34.82 9.96
CA MET A 712 8.80 36.05 9.17
C MET A 712 10.07 36.20 8.28
N ALA A 713 9.82 36.67 7.05
CA ALA A 713 10.73 37.20 6.00
C ALA A 713 10.97 36.28 4.78
N GLU A 714 10.69 36.85 3.60
CA GLU A 714 10.92 36.31 2.25
C GLU A 714 12.42 36.19 1.94
N ASP A 715 12.86 35.04 1.41
CA ASP A 715 14.19 34.94 0.79
C ASP A 715 14.08 35.16 -0.72
N MET A 716 14.79 36.19 -1.20
CA MET A 716 14.96 36.53 -2.62
C MET A 716 15.90 35.51 -3.27
N PRO A 717 15.52 34.87 -4.40
CA PRO A 717 16.40 33.93 -5.10
C PRO A 717 17.71 34.60 -5.54
N GLU A 718 18.81 33.86 -5.52
CA GLU A 718 20.14 34.41 -5.81
C GLU A 718 20.23 34.96 -7.25
N GLY A 719 20.79 36.15 -7.43
CA GLY A 719 20.90 36.82 -8.74
C GLY A 719 19.61 37.49 -9.24
N PHE A 720 18.46 37.21 -8.64
CA PHE A 720 17.21 37.89 -8.98
C PHE A 720 17.11 39.24 -8.31
N VAL A 721 16.65 40.24 -9.05
CA VAL A 721 16.37 41.58 -8.55
C VAL A 721 14.88 41.85 -8.69
N SER A 722 14.26 42.34 -7.62
CA SER A 722 12.87 42.81 -7.73
C SER A 722 12.80 44.01 -8.68
N ILE A 723 12.00 43.88 -9.74
CA ILE A 723 11.63 45.00 -10.63
C ILE A 723 10.42 45.77 -10.07
N PHE A 724 9.92 45.34 -8.91
CA PHE A 724 8.94 46.06 -8.09
C PHE A 724 9.38 46.11 -6.60
N PRO A 725 10.46 46.84 -6.25
CA PRO A 725 11.02 46.86 -4.89
C PRO A 725 10.43 47.96 -3.97
N ALA A 726 9.53 48.82 -4.48
CA ALA A 726 9.01 49.98 -3.75
C ALA A 726 7.47 49.99 -3.76
N ALA A 727 6.84 50.55 -2.73
CA ALA A 727 5.39 50.74 -2.65
C ALA A 727 4.83 51.81 -3.64
N SER A 728 5.46 51.97 -4.81
CA SER A 728 5.11 52.95 -5.84
C SER A 728 5.43 52.41 -7.24
N LEU A 729 4.78 52.95 -8.28
CA LEU A 729 5.01 52.57 -9.69
C LEU A 729 6.33 53.12 -10.29
N ALA A 730 7.30 53.51 -9.45
CA ALA A 730 8.59 54.02 -9.92
C ALA A 730 9.34 52.94 -10.73
N GLY A 731 9.85 53.32 -11.91
CA GLY A 731 10.52 52.38 -12.83
C GLY A 731 9.61 51.75 -13.88
N TRP A 732 8.30 52.05 -13.84
CA TRP A 732 7.31 51.60 -14.81
C TRP A 732 6.79 52.78 -15.66
N VAL A 733 6.43 52.48 -16.90
CA VAL A 733 5.84 53.39 -17.89
C VAL A 733 4.59 52.74 -18.49
N GLY A 734 3.70 53.53 -19.09
CA GLY A 734 2.49 53.01 -19.70
C GLY A 734 2.75 52.47 -21.11
N GLY A 735 2.03 51.43 -21.51
CA GLY A 735 2.13 50.91 -22.88
C GLY A 735 0.89 50.17 -23.36
N THR A 736 0.99 49.59 -24.56
CA THR A 736 -0.04 48.75 -25.18
C THR A 736 0.59 47.83 -26.23
N THR A 737 -0.19 46.93 -26.81
CA THR A 737 0.24 46.00 -27.88
C THR A 737 0.46 46.74 -29.20
N ILE A 738 1.61 47.41 -29.35
CA ILE A 738 2.04 48.08 -30.59
C ILE A 738 3.51 47.82 -30.85
N ASP A 739 3.92 47.85 -32.11
CA ASP A 739 5.33 47.71 -32.48
C ASP A 739 6.16 48.82 -31.80
N PRO A 740 7.13 48.46 -30.94
CA PRO A 740 7.89 49.42 -30.14
C PRO A 740 8.69 50.40 -31.00
N SER A 741 9.02 50.06 -32.24
CA SER A 741 9.75 50.95 -33.17
C SER A 741 8.91 52.13 -33.68
N THR A 742 7.59 52.08 -33.49
CA THR A 742 6.63 53.06 -34.02
C THR A 742 6.09 54.04 -32.97
N ILE A 743 6.47 53.87 -31.70
CA ILE A 743 5.95 54.66 -30.58
C ILE A 743 6.50 56.10 -30.63
N THR A 744 5.60 57.08 -30.64
CA THR A 744 5.95 58.51 -30.57
C THR A 744 6.06 59.01 -29.12
N PRO A 745 6.86 60.06 -28.83
CA PRO A 745 6.95 60.65 -27.50
C PRO A 745 5.59 61.13 -26.96
N GLU A 746 4.70 61.63 -27.83
CA GLU A 746 3.35 62.06 -27.40
C GLU A 746 2.47 60.88 -26.95
N GLN A 747 2.57 59.73 -27.64
CA GLN A 747 1.84 58.51 -27.25
C GLN A 747 2.35 57.96 -25.92
N GLN A 748 3.66 57.90 -25.74
CA GLN A 748 4.28 57.46 -24.49
C GLN A 748 3.87 58.36 -23.32
N ALA A 749 3.97 59.70 -23.49
CA ALA A 749 3.59 60.66 -22.46
C ALA A 749 2.10 60.57 -22.09
N LYS A 750 1.23 60.21 -23.04
CA LYS A 750 -0.19 59.96 -22.77
C LYS A 750 -0.38 58.74 -21.86
N TRP A 751 0.21 57.60 -22.20
CA TRP A 751 0.08 56.40 -21.38
C TRP A 751 0.71 56.56 -20.00
N ASP A 752 1.85 57.25 -19.91
CA ASP A 752 2.50 57.52 -18.63
C ASP A 752 1.61 58.41 -17.73
N GLY A 753 0.86 59.34 -18.33
CA GLY A 753 -0.09 60.19 -17.61
C GLY A 753 -1.34 59.46 -17.11
N GLU A 754 -1.76 58.40 -17.81
CA GLU A 754 -2.96 57.59 -17.49
C GLU A 754 -2.62 56.38 -16.59
N LEU A 755 -1.35 56.10 -16.32
CA LEU A 755 -0.90 54.90 -15.60
C LEU A 755 -1.52 54.78 -14.20
N HIS A 756 -1.53 55.88 -13.43
CA HIS A 756 -2.04 55.91 -12.06
C HIS A 756 -3.57 55.80 -11.96
N ASP A 757 -4.30 55.94 -13.08
CA ASP A 757 -5.75 55.80 -13.11
C ASP A 757 -6.16 54.31 -13.11
N HIS A 758 -5.30 53.43 -13.65
CA HIS A 758 -5.60 52.01 -13.88
C HIS A 758 -4.74 51.04 -13.09
N TRP A 759 -3.60 51.50 -12.58
CA TRP A 759 -2.69 50.73 -11.74
C TRP A 759 -2.52 51.33 -10.36
N ARG A 760 -2.56 50.46 -9.35
CA ARG A 760 -2.34 50.84 -7.96
C ARG A 760 -1.53 49.79 -7.23
N VAL A 761 -0.90 50.21 -6.14
CA VAL A 761 -0.18 49.34 -5.22
C VAL A 761 -1.05 49.09 -3.99
N GLU A 762 -1.35 47.83 -3.68
CA GLU A 762 -2.08 47.40 -2.49
C GLU A 762 -1.20 46.45 -1.66
N GLY A 763 -0.55 46.97 -0.62
CA GLY A 763 0.45 46.19 0.12
C GLY A 763 1.64 45.87 -0.78
N ASP A 764 1.91 44.57 -0.98
CA ASP A 764 2.98 44.06 -1.86
C ASP A 764 2.46 43.68 -3.27
N ASP A 765 1.17 43.93 -3.55
CA ASP A 765 0.53 43.57 -4.81
C ASP A 765 0.42 44.79 -5.74
N LEU A 766 0.76 44.59 -7.02
CA LEU A 766 0.36 45.46 -8.12
C LEU A 766 -1.00 45.04 -8.65
N VAL A 767 -1.96 45.96 -8.62
CA VAL A 767 -3.34 45.68 -9.00
C VAL A 767 -3.71 46.52 -10.22
N SER A 768 -4.10 45.85 -11.29
CA SER A 768 -4.72 46.45 -12.47
C SER A 768 -6.24 46.33 -12.38
N ASP A 769 -6.96 47.37 -12.78
CA ASP A 769 -8.42 47.30 -12.98
C ASP A 769 -8.84 46.62 -14.31
N GLY A 770 -7.87 46.17 -15.11
CA GLY A 770 -8.08 45.53 -16.41
C GLY A 770 -8.12 46.48 -17.60
N HIS A 771 -8.10 47.79 -17.41
CA HIS A 771 -8.12 48.78 -18.48
C HIS A 771 -6.70 49.27 -18.83
N SER A 772 -6.49 49.64 -20.09
CA SER A 772 -5.21 50.17 -20.56
C SER A 772 -4.86 51.50 -19.88
N PRO A 773 -3.57 51.82 -19.70
CA PRO A 773 -2.40 51.18 -20.31
C PRO A 773 -1.88 49.92 -19.59
N HIS A 774 -1.13 49.08 -20.32
CA HIS A 774 -0.29 48.02 -19.74
C HIS A 774 0.79 48.64 -18.85
N LEU A 775 1.22 47.91 -17.82
CA LEU A 775 2.35 48.32 -16.99
C LEU A 775 3.63 47.76 -17.59
N VAL A 776 4.50 48.64 -18.05
CA VAL A 776 5.68 48.28 -18.86
C VAL A 776 6.95 48.72 -18.15
N THR A 777 7.98 47.87 -18.12
CA THR A 777 9.27 48.27 -17.54
C THR A 777 9.87 49.42 -18.33
N ALA A 778 10.31 50.50 -17.65
CA ALA A 778 11.02 51.59 -18.32
C ALA A 778 12.34 51.08 -18.94
N ARG A 779 12.96 50.10 -18.26
CA ARG A 779 14.17 49.39 -18.67
C ARG A 779 13.86 48.29 -19.70
N LYS A 780 14.80 48.09 -20.62
CA LYS A 780 14.84 46.95 -21.56
C LYS A 780 15.74 45.83 -21.05
N TYR A 781 15.44 44.61 -21.45
CA TYR A 781 16.12 43.39 -21.07
C TYR A 781 16.46 42.57 -22.32
N GLY A 782 17.67 42.00 -22.33
CA GLY A 782 18.12 41.01 -23.31
C GLY A 782 17.70 39.61 -22.89
N ASP A 783 18.64 38.67 -22.75
CA ASP A 783 18.39 37.35 -22.17
C ASP A 783 18.07 37.46 -20.68
N PHE A 784 16.98 36.84 -20.23
CA PHE A 784 16.53 36.96 -18.84
C PHE A 784 15.71 35.78 -18.35
N GLU A 785 15.66 35.66 -17.04
CA GLU A 785 14.67 34.89 -16.28
C GLU A 785 13.75 35.84 -15.52
N LEU A 786 12.46 35.53 -15.52
CA LEU A 786 11.42 36.30 -14.86
C LEU A 786 10.63 35.36 -13.95
N LEU A 787 10.56 35.70 -12.67
CA LEU A 787 9.63 35.12 -11.71
C LEU A 787 8.48 36.11 -11.48
N VAL A 788 7.25 35.62 -11.54
CA VAL A 788 6.06 36.42 -11.30
C VAL A 788 4.97 35.58 -10.63
N ASP A 789 4.44 36.08 -9.53
CA ASP A 789 3.20 35.59 -8.95
C ASP A 789 2.03 36.41 -9.51
N TRP A 790 0.95 35.75 -9.92
CA TRP A 790 -0.24 36.41 -10.42
C TRP A 790 -1.53 35.78 -9.88
N ASN A 791 -2.58 36.59 -9.83
CA ASN A 791 -3.91 36.18 -9.43
C ASN A 791 -4.95 36.89 -10.30
N LEU A 792 -5.88 36.11 -10.87
CA LEU A 792 -6.94 36.60 -11.74
C LEU A 792 -8.28 36.60 -11.02
N ALA A 793 -9.06 37.66 -11.26
CA ALA A 793 -10.50 37.61 -11.00
C ALA A 793 -11.18 36.54 -11.89
N PRO A 794 -12.37 36.04 -11.49
CA PRO A 794 -13.14 35.11 -12.30
C PRO A 794 -13.38 35.61 -13.73
N ASN A 795 -13.26 34.72 -14.71
CA ASN A 795 -13.27 35.02 -16.15
C ASN A 795 -12.10 35.90 -16.64
N GLY A 796 -11.05 36.05 -15.83
CA GLY A 796 -9.93 36.91 -16.14
C GLY A 796 -9.11 36.47 -17.34
N ASP A 797 -8.53 37.45 -18.02
CA ASP A 797 -7.65 37.31 -19.18
C ASP A 797 -6.53 38.36 -19.03
N SER A 798 -5.29 37.95 -19.26
CA SER A 798 -4.10 38.79 -19.14
C SER A 798 -2.91 38.08 -19.80
N GLY A 799 -1.72 38.63 -19.64
CA GLY A 799 -0.51 38.10 -20.25
C GLY A 799 0.74 38.82 -19.76
N VAL A 800 1.88 38.15 -19.95
CA VAL A 800 3.20 38.74 -19.74
C VAL A 800 3.94 38.80 -21.07
N TYR A 801 4.39 39.98 -21.47
CA TYR A 801 5.08 40.17 -22.74
C TYR A 801 6.58 40.06 -22.51
N LEU A 802 7.26 39.39 -23.43
CA LEU A 802 8.69 39.16 -23.34
C LEU A 802 9.38 39.92 -24.48
N ARG A 803 10.30 40.83 -24.12
CA ARG A 803 10.97 41.75 -25.05
C ARG A 803 10.01 42.44 -26.03
N ASP A 804 9.03 43.16 -25.49
CA ASP A 804 7.97 43.84 -26.25
C ASP A 804 7.12 42.92 -27.14
N THR A 805 7.30 41.59 -27.07
CA THR A 805 6.60 40.61 -27.92
C THR A 805 5.46 39.93 -27.14
N PRO A 806 4.21 39.96 -27.66
CA PRO A 806 3.04 39.35 -27.01
C PRO A 806 2.98 37.83 -27.18
N GLN A 807 2.51 37.02 -26.24
CA GLN A 807 2.51 37.11 -24.77
C GLN A 807 2.55 35.67 -24.24
N VAL A 808 3.10 35.47 -23.05
CA VAL A 808 2.81 34.29 -22.23
C VAL A 808 1.41 34.47 -21.67
N GLN A 809 0.46 33.63 -22.08
CA GLN A 809 -0.97 33.81 -21.82
C GLN A 809 -1.32 33.50 -20.36
N LEU A 810 -2.12 34.37 -19.74
CA LEU A 810 -2.77 34.14 -18.44
C LEU A 810 -4.28 34.20 -18.64
N TRP A 811 -5.02 33.20 -18.20
CA TRP A 811 -6.47 33.24 -18.27
C TRP A 811 -7.09 32.30 -17.23
N ASP A 812 -8.36 32.50 -16.93
CA ASP A 812 -9.18 31.53 -16.20
C ASP A 812 -9.53 30.33 -17.10
N PRO A 813 -8.99 29.12 -16.85
CA PRO A 813 -9.29 27.95 -17.68
C PRO A 813 -10.75 27.50 -17.60
N TRP A 814 -11.48 27.96 -16.58
CA TRP A 814 -12.90 27.66 -16.37
C TRP A 814 -13.82 28.71 -17.01
N ASN A 815 -13.27 29.73 -17.65
CA ASN A 815 -14.06 30.68 -18.44
C ASN A 815 -14.58 30.03 -19.73
N GLU A 816 -15.80 29.51 -19.69
CA GLU A 816 -16.45 28.84 -20.82
C GLU A 816 -16.49 29.71 -22.09
N ALA A 817 -16.65 31.03 -21.95
CA ALA A 817 -16.68 31.94 -23.09
C ALA A 817 -15.33 32.02 -23.81
N ALA A 818 -14.23 31.76 -23.09
CA ALA A 818 -12.86 31.73 -23.60
C ALA A 818 -12.39 30.33 -24.03
N HIS A 819 -13.17 29.25 -23.80
CA HIS A 819 -12.81 27.89 -24.23
C HIS A 819 -12.67 27.76 -25.75
N LYS A 820 -13.46 28.51 -26.52
CA LYS A 820 -13.33 28.58 -27.99
C LYS A 820 -11.97 29.15 -28.43
N HIS A 821 -11.33 29.92 -27.55
CA HIS A 821 -9.99 30.43 -27.69
C HIS A 821 -8.96 29.55 -26.98
N GLY A 822 -9.34 28.41 -26.39
CA GLY A 822 -8.41 27.45 -25.82
C GLY A 822 -8.12 27.59 -24.34
N ALA A 823 -8.88 28.42 -23.59
CA ALA A 823 -8.69 28.61 -22.16
C ALA A 823 -8.65 27.31 -21.34
N LEU A 824 -9.47 26.31 -21.70
CA LEU A 824 -9.49 25.00 -21.06
C LEU A 824 -8.14 24.27 -21.06
N LYS A 825 -7.20 24.66 -21.93
CA LYS A 825 -5.87 24.05 -21.99
C LYS A 825 -4.93 24.54 -20.89
N GLY A 826 -5.24 25.67 -20.24
CA GLY A 826 -4.43 26.25 -19.16
C GLY A 826 -3.54 27.43 -19.61
N SER A 827 -2.96 28.14 -18.64
CA SER A 827 -2.09 29.31 -18.85
C SER A 827 -0.64 28.93 -19.12
N GLY A 828 0.21 29.93 -19.39
CA GLY A 828 1.66 29.79 -19.56
C GLY A 828 2.13 29.52 -20.99
N ALA A 829 1.22 29.44 -21.96
CA ALA A 829 1.55 29.17 -23.35
C ALA A 829 1.96 30.42 -24.14
N LEU A 830 2.77 30.23 -25.19
CA LEU A 830 3.11 31.24 -26.20
C LEU A 830 1.97 31.36 -27.20
N TRP A 831 0.83 31.88 -26.74
CA TRP A 831 -0.46 31.83 -27.42
C TRP A 831 -0.44 32.24 -28.91
N ASN A 832 0.39 33.23 -29.24
CA ASN A 832 0.46 33.78 -30.60
C ASN A 832 1.32 32.98 -31.59
N ASN A 833 2.03 31.94 -31.13
CA ASN A 833 2.77 31.03 -32.00
C ASN A 833 1.80 30.20 -32.87
N ASN A 834 2.29 29.76 -34.03
CA ASN A 834 1.60 28.74 -34.85
C ASN A 834 2.18 27.34 -34.62
N GLY A 835 3.42 27.25 -34.16
CA GLY A 835 4.15 26.00 -33.93
C GLY A 835 4.30 25.62 -32.44
N PRO A 836 5.45 25.04 -32.05
CA PRO A 836 5.76 24.67 -30.66
C PRO A 836 5.49 25.83 -29.68
N GLY A 837 5.06 25.49 -28.46
CA GLY A 837 4.77 26.45 -27.40
C GLY A 837 3.42 27.16 -27.50
N LYS A 838 2.68 27.04 -28.61
CA LYS A 838 1.32 27.63 -28.76
C LYS A 838 0.35 27.20 -27.65
N TRP A 839 0.45 25.93 -27.25
CA TRP A 839 -0.37 25.33 -26.21
C TRP A 839 0.52 24.89 -25.05
N PRO A 840 0.02 24.96 -23.80
CA PRO A 840 0.79 24.45 -22.69
C PRO A 840 0.86 22.91 -22.78
N LEU A 841 1.94 22.32 -22.30
CA LEU A 841 2.14 20.86 -22.27
C LEU A 841 1.10 20.15 -21.40
N GLU A 842 0.73 20.77 -20.28
CA GLU A 842 -0.37 20.35 -19.41
C GLU A 842 -0.98 21.56 -18.68
N PRO A 843 -2.27 21.50 -18.27
CA PRO A 843 -2.86 22.54 -17.44
C PRO A 843 -2.24 22.51 -16.03
N ALA A 844 -1.83 23.68 -15.55
CA ALA A 844 -1.19 23.83 -14.24
C ALA A 844 -1.77 24.97 -13.39
N ASP A 845 -2.84 25.61 -13.86
CA ASP A 845 -3.52 26.72 -13.19
C ASP A 845 -4.18 26.30 -11.87
N LYS A 846 -4.10 27.19 -10.87
CA LYS A 846 -4.94 27.12 -9.66
C LYS A 846 -6.28 27.82 -9.89
N PRO A 847 -7.32 27.50 -9.09
CA PRO A 847 -8.61 28.20 -9.12
C PRO A 847 -8.47 29.72 -9.07
N THR A 848 -9.36 30.43 -9.76
CA THR A 848 -9.41 31.90 -9.71
C THR A 848 -9.57 32.39 -8.27
N GLY A 849 -8.83 33.45 -7.90
CA GLY A 849 -8.72 33.91 -6.51
C GLY A 849 -7.55 33.30 -5.74
N GLU A 850 -6.90 32.25 -6.25
CA GLU A 850 -5.62 31.74 -5.73
C GLU A 850 -4.41 32.30 -6.50
N TRP A 851 -3.26 32.39 -5.81
CA TRP A 851 -2.02 32.87 -6.40
C TRP A 851 -1.30 31.76 -7.17
N ASN A 852 -1.05 32.04 -8.45
CA ASN A 852 -0.23 31.24 -9.34
C ASN A 852 1.20 31.79 -9.35
N THR A 853 2.20 30.91 -9.39
CA THR A 853 3.62 31.30 -9.55
C THR A 853 4.12 30.83 -10.90
N MET A 854 4.71 31.75 -11.67
CA MET A 854 5.22 31.48 -13.02
C MET A 854 6.67 31.93 -13.15
N ALA A 855 7.53 31.03 -13.63
CA ALA A 855 8.91 31.33 -14.01
C ALA A 855 9.04 31.22 -15.53
N VAL A 856 9.63 32.24 -16.15
CA VAL A 856 9.86 32.32 -17.60
C VAL A 856 11.34 32.52 -17.84
N ARG A 857 11.93 31.73 -18.72
CA ARG A 857 13.30 31.96 -19.21
C ARG A 857 13.24 32.24 -20.71
N MET A 858 13.83 33.35 -21.13
CA MET A 858 13.94 33.73 -22.53
C MET A 858 15.41 33.93 -22.90
N VAL A 859 15.90 33.07 -23.79
CA VAL A 859 17.29 33.10 -24.29
C VAL A 859 17.30 33.01 -25.81
N GLY A 860 17.88 34.00 -26.49
CA GLY A 860 17.72 34.15 -27.93
C GLY A 860 16.24 34.18 -28.31
N PRO A 861 15.78 33.35 -29.26
CA PRO A 861 14.35 33.23 -29.55
C PRO A 861 13.63 32.23 -28.64
N TYR A 862 14.32 31.43 -27.84
CA TYR A 862 13.72 30.28 -27.15
C TYR A 862 13.14 30.68 -25.80
N VAL A 863 11.92 30.21 -25.54
CA VAL A 863 11.19 30.48 -24.30
C VAL A 863 10.79 29.18 -23.61
N ARG A 864 11.11 29.11 -22.32
CA ARG A 864 10.65 28.08 -21.38
C ARG A 864 9.73 28.71 -20.35
N VAL A 865 8.65 28.02 -19.99
CA VAL A 865 7.69 28.47 -18.98
C VAL A 865 7.39 27.35 -18.00
N VAL A 866 7.50 27.65 -16.71
CA VAL A 866 7.11 26.79 -15.59
C VAL A 866 6.00 27.50 -14.82
N LEU A 867 4.85 26.83 -14.63
CA LEU A 867 3.68 27.34 -13.92
C LEU A 867 3.34 26.38 -12.77
N ASN A 868 3.30 26.87 -11.52
CA ASN A 868 3.02 26.08 -10.31
C ASN A 868 3.77 24.74 -10.28
N ASP A 869 5.10 24.81 -10.42
CA ASP A 869 6.03 23.67 -10.40
C ASP A 869 5.90 22.69 -11.57
N LYS A 870 5.13 23.06 -12.61
CA LYS A 870 4.97 22.26 -13.84
C LYS A 870 5.51 23.01 -15.04
N GLN A 871 6.38 22.37 -15.81
CA GLN A 871 6.87 22.93 -17.07
C GLN A 871 5.76 22.87 -18.12
N VAL A 872 5.30 24.04 -18.56
CA VAL A 872 4.19 24.18 -19.50
C VAL A 872 4.63 24.59 -20.91
N VAL A 873 5.84 25.15 -21.07
CA VAL A 873 6.49 25.36 -22.38
C VAL A 873 7.94 24.93 -22.29
N ASP A 874 8.41 24.12 -23.23
CA ASP A 874 9.78 23.59 -23.30
C ASP A 874 10.55 24.21 -24.46
N ASP A 875 11.40 25.21 -24.14
CA ASP A 875 12.35 25.89 -25.04
C ASP A 875 11.82 26.11 -26.47
N ALA A 876 10.60 26.61 -26.58
CA ALA A 876 9.95 26.83 -27.86
C ALA A 876 10.38 28.19 -28.44
N PRO A 877 10.68 28.31 -29.75
CA PRO A 877 11.01 29.59 -30.35
C PRO A 877 9.77 30.51 -30.32
N LEU A 878 9.91 31.70 -29.75
CA LEU A 878 8.91 32.76 -29.78
C LEU A 878 8.88 33.40 -31.17
N GLU A 879 7.73 33.35 -31.83
CA GLU A 879 7.54 33.98 -33.12
C GLU A 879 7.43 35.51 -32.94
N ASN A 880 8.09 36.29 -33.81
CA ASN A 880 7.87 37.73 -33.84
C ASN A 880 6.43 38.02 -34.28
N TYR A 881 5.65 38.58 -33.36
CA TYR A 881 4.22 38.83 -33.57
C TYR A 881 3.96 39.89 -34.66
N PHE A 882 4.79 40.93 -34.73
CA PHE A 882 4.58 42.06 -35.64
C PHE A 882 5.09 41.78 -37.05
N ASP A 883 6.14 40.97 -37.18
CA ASP A 883 6.65 40.45 -38.45
C ASP A 883 7.17 39.01 -38.32
N ARG A 884 6.32 38.03 -38.65
CA ARG A 884 6.65 36.59 -38.54
C ARG A 884 7.80 36.13 -39.44
N ALA A 885 8.21 36.94 -40.43
CA ALA A 885 9.35 36.62 -41.29
C ALA A 885 10.69 37.11 -40.68
N ALA A 886 10.63 37.97 -39.66
CA ALA A 886 11.78 38.49 -38.93
C ALA A 886 11.99 37.73 -37.62
N PRO A 887 13.23 37.69 -37.09
CA PRO A 887 13.48 37.16 -35.74
C PRO A 887 12.79 38.03 -34.68
N VAL A 888 12.58 37.45 -33.49
CA VAL A 888 12.15 38.21 -32.30
C VAL A 888 13.25 39.20 -31.88
N PHE A 889 12.88 40.25 -31.14
CA PHE A 889 13.83 41.30 -30.74
C PHE A 889 14.93 40.78 -29.79
N ASP A 890 16.17 41.20 -30.01
CA ASP A 890 17.31 40.83 -29.15
C ASP A 890 17.19 41.43 -27.73
N GLU A 891 16.66 42.65 -27.61
CA GLU A 891 16.30 43.29 -26.34
C GLU A 891 14.94 43.99 -26.42
N GLY A 892 14.22 44.03 -25.29
CA GLY A 892 12.94 44.73 -25.21
C GLY A 892 12.40 44.80 -23.78
N ARG A 893 11.23 45.41 -23.58
CA ARG A 893 10.62 45.61 -22.27
C ARG A 893 9.74 44.43 -21.86
N ILE A 894 9.51 44.29 -20.56
CA ILE A 894 8.54 43.34 -20.00
C ILE A 894 7.23 44.09 -19.76
N HIS A 895 6.10 43.52 -20.21
CA HIS A 895 4.78 44.13 -20.02
C HIS A 895 3.91 43.22 -19.16
N LEU A 896 3.18 43.82 -18.23
CA LEU A 896 2.05 43.19 -17.55
C LEU A 896 0.76 43.68 -18.21
N GLN A 897 0.09 42.76 -18.90
CA GLN A 897 -1.05 43.09 -19.74
C GLN A 897 -2.31 43.35 -18.93
N THR A 898 -3.05 44.37 -19.33
CA THR A 898 -4.42 44.64 -18.87
C THR A 898 -5.42 44.13 -19.91
N HIS A 899 -6.39 43.30 -19.53
CA HIS A 899 -7.38 42.79 -20.48
C HIS A 899 -8.77 42.52 -19.86
N GLY A 900 -9.42 43.59 -19.39
CA GLY A 900 -10.85 43.64 -19.07
C GLY A 900 -11.27 43.11 -17.69
N SER A 901 -10.35 42.49 -16.95
CA SER A 901 -10.58 41.99 -15.58
C SER A 901 -9.52 42.51 -14.61
N GLU A 902 -9.88 42.62 -13.31
CA GLU A 902 -8.88 42.88 -12.28
C GLU A 902 -7.85 41.75 -12.25
N THR A 903 -6.58 42.13 -12.33
CA THR A 903 -5.43 41.21 -12.28
C THR A 903 -4.43 41.73 -11.27
N ARG A 904 -3.93 40.83 -10.43
CA ARG A 904 -2.95 41.13 -9.39
C ARG A 904 -1.63 40.46 -9.71
N PHE A 905 -0.53 41.15 -9.47
CA PHE A 905 0.83 40.65 -9.61
C PHE A 905 1.63 40.94 -8.36
N ARG A 906 2.52 40.02 -7.97
CA ARG A 906 3.51 40.23 -6.91
C ARG A 906 4.77 39.42 -7.19
N ARG A 907 5.80 39.61 -6.37
CA ARG A 907 7.10 38.92 -6.52
C ARG A 907 7.63 38.97 -7.96
N LEU A 908 7.60 40.14 -8.57
CA LEU A 908 8.14 40.39 -9.91
C LEU A 908 9.66 40.52 -9.83
N LEU A 909 10.36 39.40 -10.04
CA LEU A 909 11.81 39.32 -9.93
C LEU A 909 12.41 38.98 -11.29
N VAL A 910 13.48 39.68 -11.68
CA VAL A 910 14.20 39.43 -12.92
C VAL A 910 15.66 39.16 -12.64
N ARG A 911 16.22 38.15 -13.32
CA ARG A 911 17.66 37.91 -13.44
C ARG A 911 18.04 38.06 -14.90
N GLU A 912 18.98 38.93 -15.20
CA GLU A 912 19.56 39.03 -16.55
C GLU A 912 20.58 37.90 -16.75
N ILE A 913 20.56 37.31 -17.93
CA ILE A 913 21.45 36.23 -18.35
C ILE A 913 22.58 36.87 -19.16
N GLU A 914 23.82 36.60 -18.77
CA GLU A 914 24.98 37.16 -19.44
C GLU A 914 25.15 36.56 -20.85
N PRO A 915 25.65 37.29 -21.85
CA PRO A 915 25.74 36.81 -23.24
C PRO A 915 26.46 35.46 -23.41
N THR A 916 27.50 35.20 -22.61
CA THR A 916 28.20 33.92 -22.64
C THR A 916 27.37 32.76 -22.10
N GLU A 917 26.52 33.02 -21.11
CA GLU A 917 25.55 32.05 -20.58
C GLU A 917 24.46 31.81 -21.64
N ALA A 918 23.96 32.89 -22.25
CA ALA A 918 22.95 32.81 -23.32
C ALA A 918 23.41 32.02 -24.55
N GLU A 919 24.61 32.30 -25.08
CA GLU A 919 25.19 31.55 -26.20
C GLU A 919 25.31 30.06 -25.89
N SER A 920 25.67 29.73 -24.65
CA SER A 920 25.77 28.35 -24.18
C SER A 920 24.40 27.67 -24.16
N LEU A 921 23.39 28.32 -23.60
CA LEU A 921 22.02 27.79 -23.51
C LEU A 921 21.38 27.60 -24.88
N ILE A 922 21.61 28.53 -25.83
CA ILE A 922 21.11 28.41 -27.21
C ILE A 922 21.78 27.24 -27.93
N ALA A 923 23.11 27.14 -27.85
CA ALA A 923 23.84 26.03 -28.47
C ALA A 923 23.39 24.68 -27.91
N GLU A 924 23.08 24.63 -26.61
CA GLU A 924 22.50 23.45 -25.99
C GLU A 924 21.13 23.11 -26.58
N ILE A 925 20.18 24.05 -26.63
CA ILE A 925 18.83 23.85 -27.19
C ILE A 925 18.89 23.37 -28.65
N GLU A 926 19.72 24.02 -29.48
CA GLU A 926 19.83 23.71 -30.92
C GLU A 926 20.55 22.39 -31.20
N SER A 927 21.41 21.94 -30.29
CA SER A 927 22.10 20.65 -30.40
C SER A 927 21.24 19.45 -29.99
N ARG A 928 20.02 19.68 -29.48
CA ARG A 928 19.12 18.60 -29.05
C ARG A 928 18.66 17.78 -30.26
N PRO A 929 18.91 16.45 -30.28
CA PRO A 929 18.52 15.60 -31.41
C PRO A 929 17.00 15.50 -31.52
N LYS A 930 16.45 15.67 -32.75
CA LYS A 930 15.05 15.30 -33.02
C LYS A 930 14.83 13.85 -32.58
N SER A 931 13.84 13.62 -31.74
CA SER A 931 13.58 12.28 -31.20
C SER A 931 13.33 11.32 -32.36
N THR A 932 14.29 10.41 -32.58
CA THR A 932 14.20 9.41 -33.63
C THR A 932 13.52 8.17 -33.05
N VAL A 933 12.35 7.82 -33.60
CA VAL A 933 11.49 6.79 -33.03
C VAL A 933 11.42 5.59 -33.99
N LEU A 934 11.84 4.43 -33.51
CA LEU A 934 11.64 3.15 -34.19
C LEU A 934 10.23 2.64 -33.94
N VAL A 935 9.44 2.49 -34.99
CA VAL A 935 8.09 1.90 -34.93
C VAL A 935 8.12 0.54 -35.61
N ALA A 936 8.14 -0.53 -34.81
CA ALA A 936 8.11 -1.90 -35.28
C ALA A 936 6.67 -2.41 -35.52
N GLY A 937 6.52 -3.36 -36.44
CA GLY A 937 5.24 -4.02 -36.72
C GLY A 937 4.32 -3.27 -37.69
N VAL A 938 4.83 -2.28 -38.44
CA VAL A 938 4.06 -1.52 -39.43
C VAL A 938 3.67 -2.44 -40.59
N ALA A 939 2.37 -2.50 -40.91
CA ALA A 939 1.86 -3.46 -41.88
C ALA A 939 1.16 -2.83 -43.09
N ASN A 940 0.35 -1.78 -42.88
CA ASN A 940 -0.35 -1.03 -43.94
C ASN A 940 -1.02 0.23 -43.36
N LYS A 941 -1.70 1.02 -44.20
CA LYS A 941 -2.42 2.26 -43.82
C LYS A 941 -3.50 2.10 -42.73
N LYS A 942 -3.92 0.87 -42.42
CA LYS A 942 -4.91 0.57 -41.38
C LYS A 942 -4.27 0.05 -40.08
N SER A 943 -2.95 -0.17 -40.05
CA SER A 943 -2.26 -0.70 -38.86
C SER A 943 -2.13 0.35 -37.77
N VAL A 944 -2.23 -0.06 -36.50
CA VAL A 944 -2.06 0.85 -35.35
C VAL A 944 -0.69 1.50 -35.38
N ALA A 945 0.35 0.72 -35.68
CA ALA A 945 1.72 1.20 -35.86
C ALA A 945 1.84 2.28 -36.96
N TRP A 946 1.05 2.21 -38.04
CA TRP A 946 1.00 3.26 -39.07
C TRP A 946 0.40 4.56 -38.54
N HIS A 947 -0.71 4.49 -37.79
CA HIS A 947 -1.33 5.69 -37.23
C HIS A 947 -0.44 6.35 -36.18
N ILE A 948 0.27 5.55 -35.37
CA ILE A 948 1.29 6.03 -34.43
C ILE A 948 2.42 6.73 -35.18
N ALA A 949 3.00 6.09 -36.20
CA ALA A 949 4.08 6.67 -36.99
C ALA A 949 3.68 8.01 -37.62
N ARG A 950 2.45 8.12 -38.15
CA ARG A 950 1.94 9.38 -38.73
C ARG A 950 1.85 10.50 -37.69
N LEU A 951 1.32 10.23 -36.50
CA LEU A 951 1.20 11.22 -35.43
C LEU A 951 2.57 11.66 -34.91
N LEU A 952 3.53 10.73 -34.83
CA LEU A 952 4.91 11.05 -34.46
C LEU A 952 5.58 11.97 -35.50
N THR A 953 5.36 11.72 -36.79
CA THR A 953 5.85 12.62 -37.86
C THR A 953 5.19 14.00 -37.79
N GLU A 954 3.89 14.07 -37.45
CA GLU A 954 3.17 15.33 -37.22
C GLU A 954 3.69 16.10 -35.98
N ALA A 955 4.26 15.39 -35.01
CA ALA A 955 4.90 15.93 -33.81
C ALA A 955 6.40 16.24 -33.98
N ASP A 956 6.88 16.38 -35.22
CA ASP A 956 8.27 16.67 -35.58
C ASP A 956 9.31 15.61 -35.14
N CYS A 957 8.88 14.36 -34.93
CA CYS A 957 9.79 13.23 -34.70
C CYS A 957 10.27 12.60 -36.03
N ARG A 958 11.53 12.15 -36.07
CA ARG A 958 12.06 11.35 -37.19
C ARG A 958 11.66 9.89 -36.97
N VAL A 959 10.92 9.26 -37.90
CA VAL A 959 10.40 7.89 -37.70
C VAL A 959 11.16 6.87 -38.56
N ILE A 960 11.66 5.81 -37.91
CA ILE A 960 12.22 4.62 -38.57
C ILE A 960 11.18 3.51 -38.51
N TYR A 961 10.90 2.84 -39.62
CA TYR A 961 9.88 1.80 -39.71
C TYR A 961 10.54 0.42 -39.65
N SER A 962 10.04 -0.49 -38.82
CA SER A 962 10.44 -1.90 -38.84
C SER A 962 9.26 -2.79 -39.21
N VAL A 963 9.46 -3.67 -40.18
CA VAL A 963 8.44 -4.55 -40.75
C VAL A 963 8.91 -6.00 -40.73
N ARG A 964 7.98 -6.93 -40.61
CA ARG A 964 8.32 -8.36 -40.47
C ARG A 964 8.77 -9.05 -41.77
N SER A 965 8.62 -8.44 -42.94
CA SER A 965 8.94 -9.11 -44.22
C SER A 965 9.19 -8.15 -45.38
N GLU A 966 9.94 -8.60 -46.38
CA GLU A 966 10.28 -7.84 -47.61
C GLU A 966 9.03 -7.32 -48.32
N LYS A 967 8.01 -8.17 -48.48
CA LYS A 967 6.73 -7.76 -49.08
C LYS A 967 6.10 -6.55 -48.38
N ARG A 968 6.18 -6.49 -47.04
CA ARG A 968 5.64 -5.35 -46.27
C ARG A 968 6.53 -4.13 -46.36
N ARG A 969 7.84 -4.30 -46.49
CA ARG A 969 8.78 -3.21 -46.71
C ARG A 969 8.39 -2.43 -47.97
N ASP A 970 8.19 -3.14 -49.08
CA ASP A 970 7.81 -2.53 -50.35
C ASP A 970 6.45 -1.81 -50.28
N GLU A 971 5.48 -2.40 -49.59
CA GLU A 971 4.16 -1.80 -49.38
C GLU A 971 4.26 -0.52 -48.54
N VAL A 972 5.00 -0.54 -47.42
CA VAL A 972 5.17 0.60 -46.51
C VAL A 972 6.00 1.70 -47.19
N GLN A 973 7.08 1.37 -47.91
CA GLN A 973 7.94 2.33 -48.61
C GLN A 973 7.15 3.20 -49.60
N ARG A 974 6.16 2.63 -50.30
CA ARG A 974 5.26 3.39 -51.19
C ARG A 974 4.35 4.39 -50.44
N LEU A 975 4.16 4.21 -49.13
CA LEU A 975 3.32 5.08 -48.31
C LEU A 975 4.09 6.23 -47.68
N VAL A 976 5.34 5.99 -47.29
CA VAL A 976 6.18 6.94 -46.55
C VAL A 976 7.12 7.73 -47.45
N GLY A 977 7.25 7.34 -48.72
CA GLY A 977 8.16 7.97 -49.68
C GLY A 977 9.52 7.27 -49.74
N PRO A 978 10.33 7.58 -50.76
CA PRO A 978 11.62 6.90 -51.01
C PRO A 978 12.68 7.20 -49.95
N ASP A 979 12.56 8.33 -49.24
CA ASP A 979 13.58 8.83 -48.31
C ASP A 979 13.39 8.30 -46.87
N ALA A 980 12.30 7.56 -46.60
CA ALA A 980 12.02 7.01 -45.29
C ALA A 980 12.68 5.64 -45.08
N LEU A 981 13.26 5.43 -43.90
CA LEU A 981 13.98 4.20 -43.58
C LEU A 981 13.02 3.08 -43.13
N VAL A 982 12.97 1.98 -43.88
CA VAL A 982 12.16 0.79 -43.57
C VAL A 982 13.04 -0.47 -43.48
N LEU A 983 13.15 -1.03 -42.28
CA LEU A 983 14.03 -2.14 -41.90
C LEU A 983 13.24 -3.45 -41.66
N ILE A 984 13.91 -4.61 -41.76
CA ILE A 984 13.28 -5.93 -41.58
C ILE A 984 13.84 -6.62 -40.33
N CYS A 985 12.95 -6.99 -39.41
CA CYS A 985 13.30 -7.74 -38.21
C CYS A 985 12.16 -8.65 -37.76
N ASP A 986 12.48 -9.93 -37.61
CA ASP A 986 11.68 -10.88 -36.84
C ASP A 986 12.31 -11.09 -35.45
N VAL A 987 11.61 -10.64 -34.40
CA VAL A 987 12.12 -10.60 -33.02
C VAL A 987 12.29 -11.97 -32.39
N GLU A 988 11.84 -13.04 -33.05
CA GLU A 988 12.06 -14.41 -32.57
C GLU A 988 13.52 -14.88 -32.74
N HIS A 989 14.37 -14.12 -33.46
CA HIS A 989 15.74 -14.49 -33.77
C HIS A 989 16.74 -13.46 -33.24
N GLU A 990 17.62 -13.87 -32.31
CA GLU A 990 18.63 -13.00 -31.66
C GLU A 990 19.52 -12.29 -32.69
N GLU A 991 19.93 -13.00 -33.75
CA GLU A 991 20.74 -12.44 -34.85
C GLU A 991 20.01 -11.35 -35.65
N GLU A 992 18.69 -11.44 -35.78
CA GLU A 992 17.88 -10.41 -36.47
C GLU A 992 17.67 -9.17 -35.60
N ILE A 993 17.61 -9.35 -34.28
CA ILE A 993 17.58 -8.25 -33.31
C ILE A 993 18.93 -7.54 -33.29
N GLU A 994 20.04 -8.28 -33.32
CA GLU A 994 21.38 -7.73 -33.42
C GLU A 994 21.56 -6.95 -34.74
N ARG A 995 21.09 -7.50 -35.86
CA ARG A 995 21.10 -6.82 -37.17
C ARG A 995 20.25 -5.56 -37.17
N LEU A 996 19.01 -5.62 -36.70
CA LEU A 996 18.14 -4.45 -36.55
C LEU A 996 18.80 -3.40 -35.67
N GLY A 997 19.40 -3.81 -34.55
CA GLY A 997 20.14 -2.94 -33.66
C GLY A 997 21.30 -2.23 -34.34
N ALA A 998 22.06 -2.94 -35.18
CA ALA A 998 23.16 -2.38 -35.97
C ALA A 998 22.68 -1.40 -37.05
N GLU A 999 21.61 -1.74 -37.78
CA GLU A 999 21.03 -0.91 -38.84
C GLU A 999 20.39 0.37 -38.27
N VAL A 1000 19.67 0.28 -37.15
CA VAL A 1000 19.13 1.46 -36.44
C VAL A 1000 20.25 2.32 -35.86
N ALA A 1001 21.30 1.70 -35.32
CA ALA A 1001 22.47 2.41 -34.81
C ALA A 1001 23.32 3.10 -35.89
N ALA A 1002 23.21 2.68 -37.15
CA ALA A 1002 23.86 3.38 -38.27
C ALA A 1002 23.13 4.68 -38.64
N GLU A 1003 21.87 4.83 -38.24
CA GLU A 1003 20.95 5.90 -38.65
C GLU A 1003 20.68 6.92 -37.54
N CYS A 1004 21.01 6.54 -36.30
CA CYS A 1004 21.00 7.38 -35.11
C CYS A 1004 22.43 7.41 -34.55
N GLU A 1005 23.04 8.58 -34.38
CA GLU A 1005 24.32 8.66 -33.66
C GLU A 1005 24.16 8.07 -32.26
N ARG A 1006 24.78 6.92 -32.02
CA ARG A 1006 24.88 6.35 -30.68
C ARG A 1006 26.00 7.05 -29.93
N THR A 1007 25.63 7.82 -28.91
CA THR A 1007 26.44 7.91 -27.70
C THR A 1007 26.33 6.58 -26.96
N GLY A 1008 27.20 5.64 -27.33
CA GLY A 1008 27.17 4.29 -26.79
C GLY A 1008 27.59 4.24 -25.32
N GLN A 1009 26.72 3.71 -24.46
CA GLN A 1009 27.17 2.94 -23.31
C GLN A 1009 27.34 1.48 -23.71
N LYS A 1010 28.42 0.85 -23.20
CA LYS A 1010 28.61 -0.60 -23.32
C LYS A 1010 27.52 -1.31 -22.52
N LEU A 1011 26.56 -1.89 -23.22
CA LEU A 1011 25.57 -2.78 -22.62
C LEU A 1011 26.26 -3.99 -22.00
N THR A 1012 25.76 -4.40 -20.82
CA THR A 1012 26.32 -5.50 -20.05
C THR A 1012 26.13 -6.79 -20.82
N THR A 1013 27.23 -7.44 -21.21
CA THR A 1013 27.13 -8.76 -21.81
C THR A 1013 26.51 -9.74 -20.83
N LYS A 1014 25.71 -10.69 -21.32
CA LYS A 1014 25.16 -11.80 -20.51
C LYS A 1014 26.23 -12.43 -19.61
N ARG A 1015 27.47 -12.55 -20.11
CA ARG A 1015 28.62 -13.10 -19.39
C ARG A 1015 29.10 -12.20 -18.23
N ALA A 1016 29.16 -10.89 -18.41
CA ALA A 1016 29.55 -9.95 -17.35
C ALA A 1016 28.49 -9.86 -16.24
N PHE A 1017 27.20 -9.88 -16.61
CA PHE A 1017 26.08 -9.91 -15.66
C PHE A 1017 26.17 -11.13 -14.73
N LEU A 1018 26.31 -12.32 -15.32
CA LEU A 1018 26.40 -13.57 -14.56
C LEU A 1018 27.66 -13.66 -13.68
N ARG A 1019 28.81 -13.15 -14.16
CA ARG A 1019 30.06 -13.13 -13.37
C ARG A 1019 29.91 -12.29 -12.10
N THR A 1020 29.34 -11.10 -12.21
CA THR A 1020 29.18 -10.20 -11.06
C THR A 1020 28.12 -10.71 -10.08
N PHE A 1021 27.06 -11.35 -10.58
CA PHE A 1021 26.07 -12.04 -9.75
C PHE A 1021 26.74 -13.14 -8.91
N SER A 1022 27.62 -13.93 -9.54
CA SER A 1022 28.40 -14.96 -8.87
C SER A 1022 29.33 -14.39 -7.78
N ILE A 1023 30.03 -13.29 -8.06
CA ILE A 1023 30.95 -12.68 -7.09
C ILE A 1023 30.22 -12.00 -5.93
N SER A 1024 29.13 -11.28 -6.19
CA SER A 1024 28.56 -10.36 -5.19
C SER A 1024 27.42 -10.97 -4.39
N CYS A 1025 26.75 -11.99 -4.92
CA CYS A 1025 25.65 -12.69 -4.24
C CYS A 1025 26.08 -14.11 -3.88
N TYR A 1026 26.50 -14.90 -4.88
CA TYR A 1026 26.76 -16.33 -4.66
C TYR A 1026 28.00 -16.60 -3.79
N SER A 1027 29.01 -15.73 -3.78
CA SER A 1027 30.22 -15.92 -2.95
C SER A 1027 29.92 -15.97 -1.45
N LEU A 1028 28.97 -15.16 -0.95
CA LEU A 1028 28.54 -15.23 0.45
C LEU A 1028 27.91 -16.58 0.76
N VAL A 1029 27.09 -17.10 -0.17
CA VAL A 1029 26.46 -18.42 -0.03
C VAL A 1029 27.51 -19.51 0.04
N ALA A 1030 28.50 -19.45 -0.86
CA ALA A 1030 29.60 -20.40 -0.89
C ALA A 1030 30.51 -20.32 0.35
N MET A 1031 30.88 -19.11 0.80
CA MET A 1031 31.74 -18.90 1.96
C MET A 1031 31.06 -19.31 3.27
N ALA A 1032 29.78 -18.97 3.43
CA ALA A 1032 28.99 -19.43 4.56
C ALA A 1032 29.05 -20.96 4.62
N GLY A 1033 28.65 -21.63 3.54
CA GLY A 1033 28.69 -23.08 3.41
C GLY A 1033 30.04 -23.71 3.76
N ALA A 1034 31.14 -23.10 3.31
CA ALA A 1034 32.49 -23.61 3.55
C ALA A 1034 32.98 -23.42 5.00
N LEU A 1035 32.57 -22.35 5.69
CA LEU A 1035 32.98 -22.05 7.06
C LEU A 1035 32.01 -22.59 8.12
N LYS A 1036 30.96 -23.26 7.66
CA LYS A 1036 29.84 -23.78 8.45
C LYS A 1036 30.23 -24.43 9.77
N ASP A 1037 31.14 -25.39 9.70
CA ASP A 1037 31.50 -26.21 10.87
C ASP A 1037 32.56 -25.52 11.76
N SER A 1038 33.11 -24.38 11.32
CA SER A 1038 34.11 -23.57 12.05
C SER A 1038 33.51 -22.35 12.74
N LEU A 1039 32.31 -21.93 12.37
CA LEU A 1039 31.61 -20.83 13.02
C LEU A 1039 31.10 -21.28 14.39
N ALA A 1040 31.23 -20.43 15.41
CA ALA A 1040 30.60 -20.67 16.70
C ALA A 1040 29.08 -20.80 16.53
N GLU A 1041 28.43 -21.63 17.34
CA GLU A 1041 27.02 -21.93 17.14
C GLU A 1041 26.16 -20.68 17.12
N ASP A 1042 26.44 -19.61 17.86
CA ASP A 1042 25.65 -18.38 17.88
C ASP A 1042 26.32 -17.20 17.15
N ALA A 1043 27.28 -17.49 16.28
CA ALA A 1043 27.99 -16.46 15.54
C ALA A 1043 27.03 -15.57 14.73
N SER A 1044 27.52 -14.45 14.24
CA SER A 1044 26.77 -13.68 13.26
C SER A 1044 27.66 -13.37 12.07
N VAL A 1045 27.05 -13.40 10.90
CA VAL A 1045 27.62 -13.10 9.61
C VAL A 1045 26.81 -11.95 9.03
N VAL A 1046 27.47 -10.87 8.65
CA VAL A 1046 26.79 -9.69 8.11
C VAL A 1046 27.38 -9.35 6.75
N ALA A 1047 26.53 -9.23 5.75
CA ALA A 1047 26.90 -8.78 4.41
C ALA A 1047 26.65 -7.28 4.25
N ILE A 1048 27.30 -6.66 3.26
CA ILE A 1048 27.07 -5.25 2.91
C ILE A 1048 26.37 -5.16 1.56
N SER A 1049 25.25 -4.46 1.55
CA SER A 1049 24.34 -4.34 0.40
C SER A 1049 24.00 -2.89 0.05
N ILE A 1050 22.95 -2.71 -0.75
CA ILE A 1050 22.30 -1.47 -1.21
C ILE A 1050 21.51 -0.73 -0.14
N SER A 1051 21.30 0.59 -0.10
CA SER A 1051 20.14 1.19 0.58
C SER A 1051 18.84 1.07 -0.21
N THR A 1052 18.92 1.06 -1.55
CA THR A 1052 17.79 0.80 -2.46
C THR A 1052 18.21 -0.08 -3.63
N THR A 1053 17.29 -0.93 -4.08
CA THR A 1053 17.43 -1.78 -5.28
C THR A 1053 16.40 -1.44 -6.35
N GLU A 1054 15.55 -0.45 -6.08
CA GLU A 1054 14.43 -0.02 -6.93
C GLU A 1054 14.77 1.26 -7.72
N MET A 1055 15.96 1.82 -7.49
CA MET A 1055 16.49 2.99 -8.19
C MET A 1055 17.62 2.59 -9.15
N ALA A 1056 17.52 2.99 -10.42
CA ALA A 1056 18.53 2.74 -11.43
C ALA A 1056 19.61 3.84 -11.42
N SER A 1057 20.62 3.71 -10.56
CA SER A 1057 21.78 4.62 -10.56
C SER A 1057 22.75 4.24 -11.69
N GLU A 1058 23.00 5.18 -12.61
CA GLU A 1058 23.80 4.98 -13.82
C GLU A 1058 25.22 4.44 -13.53
N ASN A 1059 25.86 4.90 -12.45
CA ASN A 1059 27.20 4.49 -12.04
C ASN A 1059 27.24 3.12 -11.32
N TYR A 1060 26.08 2.64 -10.85
CA TYR A 1060 25.94 1.33 -10.19
C TYR A 1060 25.49 0.24 -11.18
N GLY A 1061 24.87 0.63 -12.30
CA GLY A 1061 24.51 -0.23 -13.42
C GLY A 1061 23.64 -1.41 -13.01
N TYR A 1062 24.00 -2.61 -13.46
CA TYR A 1062 23.28 -3.86 -13.19
C TYR A 1062 23.53 -4.44 -11.79
N MET A 1063 24.21 -3.71 -10.90
CA MET A 1063 24.43 -4.15 -9.51
C MET A 1063 23.16 -4.10 -8.66
N ALA A 1064 22.19 -3.21 -8.96
CA ALA A 1064 20.93 -3.17 -8.22
C ALA A 1064 20.16 -4.50 -8.24
N PRO A 1065 19.90 -5.13 -9.42
CA PRO A 1065 19.28 -6.45 -9.44
C PRO A 1065 20.17 -7.55 -8.82
N ILE A 1066 21.50 -7.42 -8.88
CA ILE A 1066 22.41 -8.37 -8.21
C ILE A 1066 22.37 -8.22 -6.68
N LYS A 1067 22.31 -7.00 -6.16
CA LYS A 1067 22.23 -6.72 -4.71
C LYS A 1067 20.84 -7.06 -4.17
N ALA A 1068 19.78 -6.90 -4.96
CA ALA A 1068 18.47 -7.44 -4.64
C ALA A 1068 18.52 -8.96 -4.47
N ALA A 1069 19.26 -9.65 -5.35
CA ALA A 1069 19.49 -11.08 -5.20
C ALA A 1069 20.37 -11.45 -4.00
N LEU A 1070 21.42 -10.67 -3.68
CA LEU A 1070 22.22 -10.84 -2.47
C LEU A 1070 21.36 -10.69 -1.21
N ASP A 1071 20.54 -9.64 -1.14
CA ASP A 1071 19.65 -9.39 0.00
C ASP A 1071 18.67 -10.53 0.21
N SER A 1072 18.08 -10.99 -0.89
CA SER A 1072 17.23 -12.17 -0.89
C SER A 1072 18.00 -13.39 -0.37
N SER A 1073 19.27 -13.59 -0.77
CA SER A 1073 20.07 -14.75 -0.39
C SER A 1073 20.37 -14.87 1.12
N LEU A 1074 20.35 -13.76 1.86
CA LEU A 1074 20.58 -13.75 3.31
C LEU A 1074 19.50 -14.49 4.07
N ALA A 1075 18.24 -14.32 3.67
CA ALA A 1075 17.11 -15.02 4.26
C ALA A 1075 17.24 -16.54 4.09
N PHE A 1076 17.75 -16.97 2.94
CA PHE A 1076 18.01 -18.37 2.67
C PHE A 1076 19.22 -18.89 3.45
N LEU A 1077 20.33 -18.15 3.53
CA LEU A 1077 21.50 -18.55 4.32
C LEU A 1077 21.24 -18.60 5.82
N ALA A 1078 20.57 -17.59 6.37
CA ALA A 1078 20.09 -17.57 7.75
C ALA A 1078 19.27 -18.83 8.06
N LYS A 1079 18.33 -19.15 7.18
CA LYS A 1079 17.48 -20.33 7.34
C LYS A 1079 18.25 -21.64 7.19
N SER A 1080 19.23 -21.70 6.28
CA SER A 1080 20.07 -22.89 6.11
C SER A 1080 20.96 -23.14 7.32
N PHE A 1081 21.54 -22.10 7.91
CA PHE A 1081 22.47 -22.22 9.04
C PHE A 1081 21.76 -22.40 10.38
N SER A 1082 20.53 -21.89 10.49
CA SER A 1082 19.70 -22.05 11.69
C SER A 1082 19.41 -23.52 12.04
N GLN A 1083 19.59 -24.43 11.09
CA GLN A 1083 19.29 -25.86 11.27
C GLN A 1083 20.27 -26.59 12.20
N PHE A 1084 21.50 -26.09 12.32
CA PHE A 1084 22.57 -26.76 13.09
C PHE A 1084 23.42 -25.77 13.89
N SER A 1085 23.13 -24.48 13.77
CA SER A 1085 23.73 -23.40 14.53
C SER A 1085 22.65 -22.35 14.75
N ARG A 1086 22.86 -21.42 15.64
CA ARG A 1086 22.16 -20.14 15.75
C ARG A 1086 22.92 -19.03 15.01
N VAL A 1087 23.74 -19.36 14.01
CA VAL A 1087 24.47 -18.33 13.27
C VAL A 1087 23.49 -17.43 12.52
N ARG A 1088 23.62 -16.12 12.68
CA ARG A 1088 22.69 -15.13 12.10
C ARG A 1088 23.28 -14.45 10.89
N PHE A 1089 22.53 -14.38 9.80
CA PHE A 1089 22.92 -13.75 8.54
C PHE A 1089 22.07 -12.51 8.30
N ASN A 1090 22.67 -11.34 8.33
CA ASN A 1090 21.98 -10.07 8.05
C ASN A 1090 22.75 -9.28 6.99
N ALA A 1091 22.15 -8.20 6.49
CA ALA A 1091 22.89 -7.19 5.76
C ALA A 1091 22.70 -5.81 6.37
N VAL A 1092 23.77 -5.04 6.29
CA VAL A 1092 23.66 -3.59 6.34
C VAL A 1092 23.59 -3.08 4.92
N ALA A 1093 22.62 -2.21 4.72
CA ALA A 1093 22.23 -1.64 3.45
C ALA A 1093 22.48 -0.14 3.49
N PRO A 1094 23.77 0.28 3.51
CA PRO A 1094 24.05 1.67 3.65
C PRO A 1094 23.64 2.45 2.42
N GLY A 1095 23.44 3.75 2.61
CA GLY A 1095 23.53 4.72 1.51
C GLY A 1095 24.90 4.67 0.86
N LEU A 1096 25.20 5.63 -0.01
CA LEU A 1096 26.52 5.68 -0.62
C LEU A 1096 27.58 5.87 0.47
N LEU A 1097 28.69 5.12 0.37
CA LEU A 1097 29.81 5.16 1.32
C LEU A 1097 31.11 5.47 0.61
N LYS A 1098 31.96 6.31 1.21
CA LYS A 1098 33.28 6.64 0.67
C LYS A 1098 34.33 5.62 1.13
N THR A 1099 34.53 4.59 0.30
CA THR A 1099 35.53 3.53 0.51
C THR A 1099 36.51 3.46 -0.67
N SER A 1100 37.61 2.73 -0.53
CA SER A 1100 38.57 2.54 -1.65
C SER A 1100 37.97 1.75 -2.83
N ALA A 1101 37.08 0.79 -2.56
CA ALA A 1101 36.39 0.00 -3.59
C ALA A 1101 35.38 0.86 -4.38
N SER A 1102 34.66 1.73 -3.68
CA SER A 1102 33.72 2.65 -4.31
C SER A 1102 34.41 3.82 -5.00
N ALA A 1103 35.59 4.25 -4.53
CA ALA A 1103 36.43 5.25 -5.21
C ALA A 1103 36.98 4.78 -6.57
N GLY A 1104 37.02 3.47 -6.82
CA GLY A 1104 37.37 2.89 -8.13
C GLY A 1104 36.21 2.80 -9.12
N ILE A 1105 34.97 3.09 -8.70
CA ILE A 1105 33.79 3.14 -9.57
C ILE A 1105 33.72 4.56 -10.15
N PRO A 1106 33.83 4.73 -11.48
CA PRO A 1106 33.76 6.04 -12.11
C PRO A 1106 32.47 6.79 -11.72
N GLY A 1107 32.58 8.05 -11.31
CA GLY A 1107 31.45 8.91 -10.92
C GLY A 1107 30.84 8.63 -9.54
N TYR A 1108 31.28 7.58 -8.83
CA TYR A 1108 30.70 7.22 -7.52
C TYR A 1108 31.00 8.26 -6.44
N VAL A 1109 32.19 8.86 -6.45
CA VAL A 1109 32.59 9.88 -5.46
C VAL A 1109 31.64 11.07 -5.51
N ASP A 1110 31.18 11.44 -6.70
CA ASP A 1110 30.25 12.54 -6.90
C ASP A 1110 28.85 12.16 -6.41
N SER A 1111 28.39 10.94 -6.72
CA SER A 1111 27.14 10.41 -6.16
C SER A 1111 27.18 10.37 -4.64
N TYR A 1112 28.32 10.03 -4.03
CA TYR A 1112 28.50 10.04 -2.58
C TYR A 1112 28.40 11.45 -1.98
N LEU A 1113 29.08 12.44 -2.57
CA LEU A 1113 29.01 13.84 -2.16
C LEU A 1113 27.63 14.45 -2.38
N PHE A 1114 26.85 13.90 -3.31
CA PHE A 1114 25.48 14.32 -3.55
C PHE A 1114 24.50 13.66 -2.57
N ALA A 1115 24.67 12.36 -2.30
CA ALA A 1115 23.90 11.63 -1.31
C ALA A 1115 23.98 12.27 0.08
N GLU A 1116 25.13 12.88 0.42
CA GLU A 1116 25.30 13.73 1.61
C GLU A 1116 24.15 14.71 1.77
N LYS A 1117 23.92 15.51 0.73
CA LYS A 1117 22.87 16.52 0.66
C LYS A 1117 21.46 15.91 0.61
N ALA A 1118 21.34 14.69 0.08
CA ALA A 1118 20.05 14.01 -0.10
C ALA A 1118 19.55 13.31 1.16
N THR A 1119 20.44 13.06 2.11
CA THR A 1119 20.04 12.53 3.41
C THR A 1119 19.27 13.61 4.18
N LEU A 1120 18.28 13.22 4.99
CA LEU A 1120 17.45 14.17 5.74
C LEU A 1120 18.24 15.01 6.77
N ARG A 1121 19.50 14.66 7.01
CA ARG A 1121 20.40 15.35 7.92
C ARG A 1121 21.54 16.09 7.20
N GLU A 1122 21.51 16.10 5.87
CA GLU A 1122 22.50 16.75 5.00
C GLU A 1122 23.96 16.35 5.27
N GLU A 1123 24.16 15.15 5.81
CA GLU A 1123 25.47 14.60 6.11
C GLU A 1123 25.55 13.16 5.61
N ALA A 1124 26.59 12.86 4.82
CA ALA A 1124 26.75 11.56 4.21
C ALA A 1124 26.74 10.46 5.27
N VAL A 1125 26.17 9.31 4.92
CA VAL A 1125 26.36 8.15 5.77
C VAL A 1125 27.84 7.82 5.82
N LYS A 1126 28.36 7.77 7.03
CA LYS A 1126 29.75 7.47 7.28
C LYS A 1126 29.93 5.96 7.26
N THR A 1127 31.10 5.50 6.80
CA THR A 1127 31.39 4.06 6.76
C THR A 1127 31.34 3.48 8.17
N GLU A 1128 31.71 4.28 9.18
CA GLU A 1128 31.64 3.98 10.60
C GLU A 1128 30.21 3.73 11.07
N GLU A 1129 29.20 4.37 10.49
CA GLU A 1129 27.79 4.17 10.87
C GLU A 1129 27.23 2.88 10.27
N ALA A 1130 27.57 2.59 9.01
CA ALA A 1130 27.27 1.32 8.40
C ALA A 1130 28.01 0.17 9.12
N ALA A 1131 29.27 0.40 9.50
CA ALA A 1131 30.06 -0.53 10.28
C ALA A 1131 29.50 -0.68 11.70
N ALA A 1132 29.03 0.39 12.35
CA ALA A 1132 28.40 0.32 13.67
C ALA A 1132 27.09 -0.46 13.62
N ALA A 1133 26.28 -0.26 12.57
CA ALA A 1133 25.11 -1.09 12.32
C ALA A 1133 25.51 -2.56 12.05
N ALA A 1134 26.60 -2.81 11.34
CA ALA A 1134 27.09 -4.16 11.08
C ALA A 1134 27.60 -4.82 12.37
N VAL A 1135 28.35 -4.10 13.20
CA VAL A 1135 28.83 -4.55 14.51
C VAL A 1135 27.66 -4.78 15.46
N PHE A 1136 26.64 -3.93 15.42
CA PHE A 1136 25.40 -4.16 16.16
C PHE A 1136 24.76 -5.48 15.71
N LEU A 1137 24.61 -5.69 14.39
CA LEU A 1137 24.07 -6.91 13.80
C LEU A 1137 24.94 -8.15 14.08
N LEU A 1138 26.26 -7.97 14.20
CA LEU A 1138 27.19 -9.04 14.58
C LEU A 1138 27.14 -9.34 16.08
N SER A 1139 26.83 -8.34 16.91
CA SER A 1139 26.77 -8.48 18.36
C SER A 1139 25.52 -9.24 18.82
N PRO A 1140 25.50 -9.77 20.05
CA PRO A 1140 24.31 -10.39 20.61
C PRO A 1140 23.13 -9.43 20.84
N ARG A 1141 23.35 -8.10 20.81
CA ARG A 1141 22.26 -7.13 21.00
C ARG A 1141 21.24 -7.15 19.87
N SER A 1142 21.70 -7.55 18.69
CA SER A 1142 20.84 -7.81 17.55
C SER A 1142 20.42 -9.27 17.48
N SER A 1143 20.56 -10.08 18.53
CA SER A 1143 20.27 -11.54 18.51
C SER A 1143 18.89 -11.88 17.95
N GLY A 1144 17.90 -11.00 18.13
CA GLY A 1144 16.57 -11.13 17.52
C GLY A 1144 16.48 -10.74 16.05
N MET A 1145 17.53 -10.17 15.48
CA MET A 1145 17.64 -9.79 14.08
C MET A 1145 18.42 -10.84 13.30
N ASN A 1146 17.74 -11.42 12.32
CA ASN A 1146 18.28 -12.37 11.37
C ASN A 1146 17.53 -12.21 10.04
N ALA A 1147 18.20 -12.45 8.91
CA ALA A 1147 17.70 -12.21 7.57
C ALA A 1147 17.25 -10.76 7.29
N GLN A 1148 17.68 -9.81 8.12
CA GLN A 1148 17.26 -8.42 7.98
C GLN A 1148 18.25 -7.66 7.11
N ARG A 1149 17.70 -6.86 6.20
CA ARG A 1149 18.42 -5.78 5.52
C ARG A 1149 18.15 -4.50 6.30
N LEU A 1150 19.12 -4.08 7.08
CA LEU A 1150 19.03 -2.84 7.83
C LEU A 1150 19.51 -1.69 6.96
N VAL A 1151 18.56 -0.90 6.45
CA VAL A 1151 18.89 0.28 5.64
C VAL A 1151 19.47 1.36 6.53
N VAL A 1152 20.65 1.86 6.15
CA VAL A 1152 21.38 2.90 6.88
C VAL A 1152 21.78 3.97 5.86
N ASP A 1153 20.82 4.77 5.43
CA ASP A 1153 21.01 5.77 4.39
C ASP A 1153 20.64 7.20 4.85
N ALA A 1154 20.49 7.38 6.16
CA ALA A 1154 20.09 8.63 6.80
C ALA A 1154 18.85 9.28 6.16
N GLY A 1155 17.89 8.47 5.71
CA GLY A 1155 16.62 8.95 5.16
C GLY A 1155 16.68 9.37 3.70
N MET A 1156 17.81 9.14 3.04
CA MET A 1156 18.01 9.46 1.63
C MET A 1156 16.90 8.87 0.74
N ARG A 1157 16.50 7.61 0.94
CA ARG A 1157 15.40 6.96 0.19
C ARG A 1157 14.00 7.48 0.51
N THR A 1158 13.85 8.58 1.23
CA THR A 1158 12.53 9.18 1.47
C THR A 1158 12.50 10.65 1.10
N ASN A 1159 13.65 11.21 0.70
CA ASN A 1159 13.87 12.63 0.49
C ASN A 1159 14.06 12.97 -1.00
N TYR A 1160 13.19 12.45 -1.87
CA TYR A 1160 13.35 12.52 -3.33
C TYR A 1160 12.95 13.87 -3.96
N PHE A 1161 12.26 14.73 -3.21
CA PHE A 1161 11.90 16.10 -3.60
C PHE A 1161 12.57 17.12 -2.68
N ASP A 1162 13.77 16.79 -2.18
CA ASP A 1162 14.56 17.70 -1.37
C ASP A 1162 14.81 19.00 -2.15
N SER A 1163 14.35 20.10 -1.58
CA SER A 1163 14.29 21.37 -2.29
C SER A 1163 15.65 21.87 -2.75
N ASP A 1164 16.73 21.56 -2.03
CA ASP A 1164 18.08 22.04 -2.35
C ASP A 1164 18.75 21.17 -3.41
N ILE A 1165 18.37 19.90 -3.49
CA ILE A 1165 18.73 19.01 -4.60
C ILE A 1165 17.96 19.31 -5.86
N VAL A 1166 16.65 19.54 -5.77
CA VAL A 1166 15.83 19.98 -6.91
C VAL A 1166 16.36 21.31 -7.43
N ARG A 1167 16.70 22.24 -6.52
CA ARG A 1167 17.27 23.55 -6.85
C ARG A 1167 18.68 23.46 -7.47
N ALA A 1168 19.60 22.68 -6.90
CA ALA A 1168 20.97 22.53 -7.42
C ALA A 1168 21.06 21.82 -8.79
N VAL A 1169 20.00 21.13 -9.22
CA VAL A 1169 19.87 20.51 -10.55
C VAL A 1169 19.19 21.44 -11.55
N VAL A 1170 18.32 22.34 -11.07
CA VAL A 1170 17.62 23.34 -11.89
C VAL A 1170 18.47 24.61 -12.12
N GLU A 1171 19.37 24.98 -11.19
CA GLU A 1171 20.25 26.19 -11.25
C GLU A 1171 21.67 25.91 -11.81
N ARG A 1172 21.87 24.78 -12.52
CA ARG A 1172 23.17 24.40 -13.11
C ARG A 1172 23.27 24.57 -14.65
N GLU A 1173 22.19 25.06 -15.25
CA GLU A 1173 22.16 25.73 -16.57
C GLU A 1173 22.31 27.24 -16.31
#